data_AF-A0A9R1CB20-F1
#
_entry.id   AF-A0A9R1CB20-F1
#
_cell.length_a   1.000
_cell.length_b   1.000
_cell.length_c   1.000
_cell.angle_alpha   90.00
_cell.angle_beta   90.00
_cell.angle_gamma   90.00
#
_symmetry.space_group_name_H-M   'P 1'
#
loop_
_entity.id
_entity.type
_entity.pdbx_description
1 polymer ?
#
loop_
_entity_poly.entity_id
_entity_poly.type
_entity_poly.pdbx_seq_one_letter_code
_entity_poly.pdbx_strand_id
1 'polypeptide(L)'
;MGVGVCRLLLGATFVFSGYVKAIDPLGTQYKIDDYLGAVGLEGVLPGYVTLAASVLLAALEFSLGIFMLLAIRRRQVSRIILIFMSLMTLITVWLAVGNPIPDCGCFGDAIHLTNWQTLGKNIVLLAAAAVVARWPLKMVRFISRPNQWIAINYTILFIIISSLWSLYHLPQFDFRPYHVGVNIKKDMEIPPGAKQPKFKTTYILEKNGVRKEFDENNYPFNDTAWVLKDPDKDVKTVEIEKGYEPPIHDFSITDAATGEDITQNVITAKGYTFLLIAPYLEKADDSNFGDIDQIYEYAEENGYHFYGITASDGEGINHWRDITGAEYPFYITDGTTLQTIIRSNPGMLLLKDGTIIRKWSHNDLPSADQINGRLEKLEIGHPDNDTTPKKAARIVVWFILPLALLIIADRLWAWTKWVKEKETSNKLYQLINKKKMRKKIVAGNWKMNMNLQDGVALAKEINETLKADKPNCGVIICTPFIHLASVAQVLDQNVVALGAENCADKEKGAYTGEVSAEMVKSTGAQYVILGHSERRQYYHETAEILKDKVQLALKNGLKVIFCCGETLEEREANKQNEVVKAELDGSVFNLSAEEWKNIVLAYEPIWAIGTGKTATADQAEEMLAYIRSIVADKYGKEAADDTTILYGGSCKPGNAPELFAKPDIDGGLIGGASLKAADFKGIIDAWKK
;
A
#
# COMPACT_ATOMS: atom_id res chain seq x y z
N MET A 1 26.38 13.17 1.12
CA MET A 1 26.93 11.85 0.72
C MET A 1 26.92 10.85 1.87
N GLY A 2 27.55 11.14 3.03
CA GLY A 2 27.65 10.19 4.16
C GLY A 2 26.33 9.55 4.66
N VAL A 3 25.26 10.32 4.89
CA VAL A 3 23.96 9.76 5.33
C VAL A 3 23.37 8.76 4.31
N GLY A 4 23.60 8.98 3.01
CA GLY A 4 23.12 8.08 1.96
C GLY A 4 23.84 6.73 1.97
N VAL A 5 25.16 6.74 2.20
CA VAL A 5 25.97 5.53 2.31
C VAL A 5 25.58 4.74 3.57
N CYS A 6 25.47 5.41 4.73
CA CYS A 6 25.03 4.76 5.97
C CYS A 6 23.63 4.14 5.84
N ARG A 7 22.71 4.83 5.16
CA ARG A 7 21.37 4.30 4.87
C ARG A 7 21.42 3.04 4.02
N LEU A 8 22.21 3.04 2.94
CA LEU A 8 22.32 1.89 2.04
C LEU A 8 22.95 0.69 2.76
N LEU A 9 24.02 0.93 3.53
CA LEU A 9 24.68 -0.09 4.34
C LEU A 9 23.69 -0.73 5.33
N LEU A 10 23.06 0.08 6.18
CA LEU A 10 22.09 -0.41 7.17
C LEU A 10 20.91 -1.13 6.49
N GLY A 11 20.34 -0.50 5.47
CA GLY A 11 19.18 -1.02 4.78
C GLY A 11 19.45 -2.37 4.11
N ALA A 12 20.54 -2.48 3.35
CA ALA A 12 20.91 -3.73 2.68
C ALA A 12 21.23 -4.85 3.69
N THR A 13 21.98 -4.54 4.76
CA THR A 13 22.33 -5.53 5.77
C THR A 13 21.10 -6.05 6.52
N PHE A 14 20.18 -5.17 6.93
CA PHE A 14 18.95 -5.56 7.64
C PHE A 14 17.98 -6.33 6.73
N VAL A 15 17.84 -5.93 5.46
CA VAL A 15 17.02 -6.67 4.49
C VAL A 15 17.59 -8.07 4.29
N PHE A 16 18.89 -8.21 4.07
CA PHE A 16 19.51 -9.52 3.87
C PHE A 16 19.39 -10.38 5.14
N SER A 17 19.78 -9.84 6.30
CA SER A 17 19.73 -10.53 7.59
C SER A 17 18.30 -10.98 7.94
N GLY A 18 17.32 -10.08 7.85
CA GLY A 18 15.93 -10.40 8.15
C GLY A 18 15.31 -11.37 7.16
N TYR A 19 15.67 -11.30 5.87
CA TYR A 19 15.17 -12.24 4.87
C TYR A 19 15.72 -13.65 5.07
N VAL A 20 17.01 -13.81 5.35
CA VAL A 20 17.60 -15.13 5.62
C VAL A 20 16.97 -15.77 6.85
N LYS A 21 16.73 -15.00 7.93
CA LYS A 21 16.01 -15.51 9.11
C LYS A 21 14.54 -15.85 8.82
N ALA A 22 13.90 -15.08 7.94
CA ALA A 22 12.50 -15.30 7.60
C ALA A 22 12.30 -16.59 6.78
N ILE A 23 13.22 -16.93 5.88
CA ILE A 23 13.11 -18.18 5.11
C ILE A 23 13.59 -19.42 5.89
N ASP A 24 14.24 -19.22 7.05
CA ASP A 24 14.62 -20.29 7.98
C ASP A 24 14.30 -19.90 9.44
N PRO A 25 13.00 -19.85 9.80
CA PRO A 25 12.57 -19.47 11.14
C PRO A 25 12.92 -20.53 12.20
N LEU A 26 13.02 -21.80 11.82
CA LEU A 26 13.45 -22.89 12.71
C LEU A 26 14.94 -22.77 13.05
N GLY A 27 15.81 -22.47 12.07
CA GLY A 27 17.22 -22.20 12.33
C GLY A 27 17.41 -21.02 13.30
N THR A 28 16.61 -19.96 13.14
CA THR A 28 16.62 -18.82 14.06
C THR A 28 16.09 -19.18 15.45
N GLN A 29 15.09 -20.07 15.53
CA GLN A 29 14.58 -20.59 16.80
C GLN A 29 15.66 -21.37 17.55
N TYR A 30 16.36 -22.29 16.90
CA TYR A 30 17.44 -23.05 17.52
C TYR A 30 18.54 -22.14 18.07
N LYS A 31 18.89 -21.09 17.32
CA LYS A 31 19.84 -20.08 17.83
C LYS A 31 19.30 -19.36 19.07
N ILE A 32 18.02 -19.00 19.11
CA ILE A 32 17.41 -18.41 20.33
C ILE A 32 17.52 -19.38 21.50
N ASP A 33 17.27 -20.67 21.27
CA ASP A 33 17.38 -21.70 22.28
C ASP A 33 18.84 -21.85 22.77
N ASP A 34 19.84 -21.77 21.89
CA ASP A 34 21.27 -21.72 22.27
C ASP A 34 21.57 -20.54 23.20
N TYR A 35 21.02 -19.35 22.90
CA TYR A 35 21.16 -18.16 23.77
C TYR A 35 20.50 -18.36 25.13
N LEU A 36 19.32 -18.99 25.18
CA LEU A 36 18.63 -19.30 26.43
C LEU A 36 19.42 -20.31 27.25
N GLY A 37 19.98 -21.34 26.62
CA GLY A 37 20.88 -22.31 27.25
C GLY A 37 22.11 -21.65 27.85
N ALA A 38 22.78 -20.78 27.10
CA ALA A 38 23.97 -20.06 27.54
C ALA A 38 23.74 -19.15 28.77
N VAL A 39 22.50 -18.71 29.02
CA VAL A 39 22.13 -17.92 30.20
C VAL A 39 21.41 -18.74 31.29
N GLY A 40 21.32 -20.07 31.13
CA GLY A 40 20.70 -20.98 32.10
C GLY A 40 19.18 -20.95 32.13
N LEU A 41 18.53 -20.52 31.04
CA LEU A 41 17.07 -20.45 30.88
C LEU A 41 16.54 -21.50 29.89
N GLU A 42 17.28 -22.60 29.71
CA GLU A 42 16.88 -23.69 28.83
C GLU A 42 15.54 -24.31 29.27
N GLY A 43 14.64 -24.54 28.30
CA GLY A 43 13.33 -25.14 28.57
C GLY A 43 12.33 -24.27 29.35
N VAL A 44 12.69 -23.04 29.74
CA VAL A 44 11.78 -22.14 30.47
C VAL A 44 10.65 -21.64 29.57
N LEU A 45 10.95 -21.36 28.29
CA LEU A 45 9.97 -20.89 27.32
C LEU A 45 9.46 -22.06 26.46
N PRO A 46 8.14 -22.17 26.24
CA PRO A 46 7.60 -23.16 25.31
C PRO A 46 8.09 -22.93 23.88
N GLY A 47 8.28 -24.00 23.11
CA GLY A 47 8.81 -23.93 21.74
C GLY A 47 8.00 -23.04 20.79
N TYR A 48 6.67 -22.99 20.92
CA TYR A 48 5.85 -22.08 20.11
C TYR A 48 6.15 -20.60 20.38
N VAL A 49 6.63 -20.25 21.59
CA VAL A 49 7.02 -18.88 21.95
C VAL A 49 8.35 -18.52 21.28
N THR A 50 9.34 -19.41 21.32
CA THR A 50 10.64 -19.17 20.70
C THR A 50 10.54 -19.16 19.17
N LEU A 51 9.65 -19.98 18.60
CA LEU A 51 9.30 -19.94 17.18
C LEU A 51 8.59 -18.63 16.79
N ALA A 52 7.60 -18.18 17.58
CA ALA A 52 6.94 -16.90 17.32
C ALA A 52 7.94 -15.73 17.41
N ALA A 53 8.86 -15.77 18.37
CA ALA A 53 9.91 -14.78 18.52
C ALA A 53 10.87 -14.77 17.31
N SER A 54 11.20 -15.94 16.74
CA SER A 54 12.06 -16.04 15.57
C SER A 54 11.44 -15.38 14.33
N VAL A 55 10.16 -15.66 14.07
CA VAL A 55 9.38 -15.03 12.98
C VAL A 55 9.26 -13.52 13.19
N LEU A 56 8.94 -13.07 14.40
CA LEU A 56 8.79 -11.64 14.71
C LEU A 56 10.12 -10.88 14.61
N LEU A 57 11.23 -11.48 15.03
CA LEU A 57 12.56 -10.90 14.90
C LEU A 57 12.95 -10.72 13.43
N ALA A 58 12.75 -11.77 12.62
CA ALA A 58 13.01 -11.72 11.18
C ALA A 58 12.15 -10.64 10.50
N ALA A 59 10.86 -10.59 10.82
CA ALA A 59 9.94 -9.60 10.28
C ALA A 59 10.33 -8.16 10.68
N LEU A 60 10.76 -7.94 11.93
CA LEU A 60 11.23 -6.65 12.42
C LEU A 60 12.48 -6.21 11.67
N GLU A 61 13.52 -7.06 11.59
CA GLU A 61 14.77 -6.73 10.92
C GLU A 61 14.55 -6.41 9.43
N PHE A 62 13.86 -7.28 8.71
CA PHE A 62 13.57 -7.09 7.29
C PHE A 62 12.80 -5.80 7.05
N SER A 63 11.74 -5.55 7.84
CA SER A 63 10.92 -4.35 7.74
C SER A 63 11.71 -3.08 8.03
N LEU A 64 12.54 -3.07 9.09
CA LEU A 64 13.42 -1.95 9.40
C LEU A 64 14.40 -1.67 8.25
N GLY A 65 14.94 -2.71 7.61
CA GLY A 65 15.79 -2.61 6.44
C GLY A 65 15.08 -1.93 5.26
N ILE A 66 13.90 -2.41 4.88
CA ILE A 66 13.10 -1.82 3.80
C ILE A 66 12.67 -0.38 4.13
N PHE A 67 12.25 -0.12 5.36
CA PHE A 67 11.83 1.22 5.76
C PHE A 67 12.99 2.21 5.73
N MET A 68 14.20 1.76 6.09
CA MET A 68 15.43 2.52 5.95
C MET A 68 15.76 2.79 4.46
N LEU A 69 15.73 1.76 3.62
CA LEU A 69 15.96 1.89 2.18
C LEU A 69 14.95 2.80 1.49
N LEU A 70 13.69 2.85 1.93
CA LEU A 70 12.64 3.72 1.37
C LEU A 70 12.50 5.07 2.07
N ALA A 71 13.22 5.26 3.18
CA ALA A 71 13.12 6.40 4.10
C ALA A 71 11.66 6.66 4.56
N ILE A 72 10.97 5.56 4.87
CA ILE A 72 9.66 5.52 5.52
C ILE A 72 9.83 5.91 7.00
N ARG A 73 8.92 6.75 7.53
CA ARG A 73 8.93 7.21 8.94
C ARG A 73 10.33 7.52 9.51
N ARG A 74 11.19 8.13 8.68
CA ARG A 74 12.65 8.28 8.86
C ARG A 74 13.16 8.68 10.25
N ARG A 75 12.43 9.49 11.02
CA ARG A 75 12.83 9.85 12.40
C ARG A 75 12.66 8.68 13.36
N GLN A 76 11.54 7.96 13.28
CA GLN A 76 11.23 6.84 14.17
C GLN A 76 12.12 5.64 13.84
N VAL A 77 12.16 5.25 12.56
CA VAL A 77 12.94 4.09 12.09
C VAL A 77 14.43 4.22 12.44
N SER A 78 15.02 5.41 12.26
CA SER A 78 16.44 5.61 12.60
C SER A 78 16.72 5.49 14.10
N ARG A 79 15.78 5.90 14.96
CA ARG A 79 15.91 5.73 16.43
C ARG A 79 15.76 4.28 16.83
N ILE A 80 14.79 3.57 16.24
CA ILE A 80 14.56 2.15 16.50
C ILE A 80 15.80 1.34 16.07
N ILE A 81 16.35 1.59 14.88
CA ILE A 81 17.58 0.94 14.42
C ILE A 81 18.77 1.26 15.34
N LEU A 82 18.90 2.50 15.83
CA LEU A 82 19.95 2.82 16.79
C LEU A 82 19.80 2.02 18.09
N ILE A 83 18.58 1.92 18.64
CA ILE A 83 18.32 1.11 19.84
C ILE A 83 18.63 -0.37 19.58
N PHE A 84 18.12 -0.91 18.48
CA PHE A 84 18.35 -2.29 18.07
C PHE A 84 19.85 -2.58 17.92
N MET A 85 20.59 -1.72 17.22
CA MET A 85 22.04 -1.88 17.04
C MET A 85 22.80 -1.74 18.35
N SER A 86 22.38 -0.86 19.27
CA SER A 86 23.00 -0.78 20.60
C SER A 86 22.84 -2.08 21.37
N LEU A 87 21.63 -2.66 21.38
CA LEU A 87 21.36 -3.95 22.02
C LEU A 87 22.15 -5.09 21.39
N MET A 88 22.13 -5.19 20.06
CA MET A 88 22.89 -6.22 19.33
C MET A 88 24.40 -6.06 19.51
N THR A 89 24.90 -4.84 19.63
CA THR A 89 26.33 -4.60 19.90
C THR A 89 26.70 -5.10 21.29
N LEU A 90 25.87 -4.86 22.32
CA LEU A 90 26.10 -5.39 23.67
C LEU A 90 26.14 -6.93 23.68
N ILE A 91 25.20 -7.58 23.00
CA ILE A 91 25.19 -9.05 22.85
C ILE A 91 26.47 -9.52 22.17
N THR A 92 26.91 -8.86 21.08
CA THR A 92 28.15 -9.26 20.39
C THR A 92 29.42 -8.99 21.18
N VAL A 93 29.44 -8.01 22.09
CA VAL A 93 30.55 -7.83 23.04
C VAL A 93 30.60 -9.01 24.01
N TRP A 94 29.45 -9.42 24.56
CA TRP A 94 29.36 -10.60 25.42
C TRP A 94 29.82 -11.87 24.69
N LEU A 95 29.43 -12.08 23.43
CA LEU A 95 29.89 -13.20 22.61
C LEU A 95 31.39 -13.16 22.33
N ALA A 96 31.95 -12.00 21.98
CA ALA A 96 33.36 -11.87 21.64
C ALA A 96 34.29 -12.10 22.85
N VAL A 97 33.84 -11.74 24.06
CA VAL A 97 34.61 -11.90 25.30
C VAL A 97 34.38 -13.25 25.96
N GLY A 98 33.12 -13.69 26.06
CA GLY A 98 32.76 -14.90 26.78
C GLY A 98 32.78 -16.17 25.93
N ASN A 99 32.73 -16.05 24.60
CA ASN A 99 32.58 -17.16 23.64
C ASN A 99 31.60 -18.27 24.08
N PRO A 100 30.39 -17.93 24.57
CA PRO A 100 29.45 -18.93 25.09
C PRO A 100 28.78 -19.75 23.98
N ILE A 101 28.76 -19.23 22.75
CA ILE A 101 28.14 -19.83 21.56
C ILE A 101 29.09 -19.58 20.37
N PRO A 102 29.26 -20.53 19.44
CA PRO A 102 30.23 -20.45 18.35
C PRO A 102 29.98 -19.31 17.35
N ASP A 103 28.73 -18.94 17.12
CA ASP A 103 28.36 -17.82 16.26
C ASP A 103 27.14 -17.04 16.78
N CYS A 104 26.97 -15.83 16.26
CA CYS A 104 25.87 -14.96 16.66
C CYS A 104 24.53 -15.29 15.95
N GLY A 105 24.53 -16.11 14.89
CA GLY A 105 23.34 -16.38 14.07
C GLY A 105 22.80 -15.19 13.25
N CYS A 106 23.55 -14.08 13.15
CA CYS A 106 23.09 -12.84 12.52
C CYS A 106 22.59 -13.01 11.07
N PHE A 107 23.19 -13.90 10.29
CA PHE A 107 22.84 -14.12 8.87
C PHE A 107 22.38 -15.56 8.62
N GLY A 108 21.95 -16.28 9.67
CA GLY A 108 21.72 -17.73 9.59
C GLY A 108 22.93 -18.45 8.98
N ASP A 109 22.65 -19.50 8.21
CA ASP A 109 23.68 -20.30 7.52
C ASP A 109 24.20 -19.66 6.23
N ALA A 110 23.70 -18.49 5.83
CA ALA A 110 24.15 -17.83 4.59
C ALA A 110 25.56 -17.23 4.73
N ILE A 111 25.93 -16.74 5.91
CA ILE A 111 27.26 -16.17 6.18
C ILE A 111 27.66 -16.47 7.62
N HIS A 112 28.65 -17.35 7.79
CA HIS A 112 29.28 -17.59 9.09
C HIS A 112 30.35 -16.53 9.38
N LEU A 113 30.21 -15.87 10.53
CA LEU A 113 31.17 -14.88 11.03
C LEU A 113 31.63 -15.30 12.42
N THR A 114 32.93 -15.19 12.67
CA THR A 114 33.47 -15.35 14.02
C THR A 114 32.89 -14.28 14.97
N ASN A 115 32.90 -14.55 16.28
CA ASN A 115 32.39 -13.61 17.28
C ASN A 115 33.06 -12.22 17.19
N TRP A 116 34.37 -12.17 16.93
CA TRP A 116 35.10 -10.92 16.72
C TRP A 116 34.73 -10.19 15.42
N GLN A 117 34.56 -10.92 14.31
CA GLN A 117 34.09 -10.32 13.05
C GLN A 117 32.67 -9.76 13.20
N THR A 118 31.81 -10.47 13.93
CA THR A 118 30.43 -10.02 14.21
C THR A 118 30.43 -8.74 15.03
N LEU A 119 31.27 -8.64 16.06
CA LEU A 119 31.44 -7.40 16.84
C LEU A 119 31.93 -6.25 15.95
N GLY A 120 32.95 -6.47 15.12
CA GLY A 120 33.47 -5.47 14.20
C GLY A 120 32.38 -4.93 13.24
N LYS A 121 31.60 -5.83 12.66
CA LYS A 121 30.42 -5.49 11.84
C LYS A 121 29.42 -4.64 12.63
N ASN A 122 29.06 -5.05 13.84
CA ASN A 122 28.06 -4.33 14.66
C ASN A 122 28.54 -2.94 15.08
N ILE A 123 29.84 -2.75 15.35
CA ILE A 123 30.41 -1.41 15.61
C ILE A 123 30.25 -0.49 14.39
N VAL A 124 30.55 -0.99 13.19
CA VAL A 124 30.38 -0.21 11.95
C VAL A 124 28.90 0.14 11.71
N LEU A 125 28.00 -0.84 11.90
CA LEU A 125 26.55 -0.62 11.76
C LEU A 125 26.01 0.33 12.83
N LEU A 126 26.50 0.26 14.08
CA LEU A 126 26.12 1.17 15.15
C LEU A 126 26.54 2.62 14.85
N ALA A 127 27.77 2.80 14.33
CA ALA A 127 28.23 4.12 13.88
C ALA A 127 27.36 4.66 12.73
N ALA A 128 27.02 3.82 11.76
CA ALA A 128 26.10 4.18 10.68
C ALA A 128 24.70 4.53 11.22
N ALA A 129 24.18 3.77 12.19
CA ALA A 129 22.89 4.02 12.82
C ALA A 129 22.87 5.37 13.55
N ALA A 130 23.95 5.71 14.27
CA ALA A 130 24.08 6.99 14.95
C ALA A 130 24.07 8.17 13.96
N VAL A 131 24.77 8.06 12.83
CA VAL A 131 24.76 9.08 11.77
C VAL A 131 23.35 9.31 11.22
N VAL A 132 22.64 8.22 10.89
CA VAL A 132 21.29 8.32 10.31
C VAL A 132 20.25 8.80 11.33
N ALA A 133 20.39 8.42 12.61
CA ALA A 133 19.57 8.91 13.71
C ALA A 133 19.81 10.39 14.04
N ARG A 134 21.03 10.89 13.84
CA ARG A 134 21.40 12.30 14.05
C ARG A 134 20.90 13.23 12.94
N TRP A 135 20.88 12.75 11.69
CA TRP A 135 20.42 13.52 10.54
C TRP A 135 19.33 12.81 9.70
N PRO A 136 18.20 12.43 10.30
CA PRO A 136 17.19 11.61 9.63
C PRO A 136 16.49 12.35 8.48
N LEU A 137 16.51 13.69 8.49
CA LEU A 137 15.89 14.50 7.44
C LEU A 137 16.73 14.60 6.15
N LYS A 138 18.03 14.25 6.20
CA LYS A 138 18.92 14.24 5.03
C LYS A 138 18.68 13.03 4.11
N MET A 139 17.88 12.05 4.55
CA MET A 139 17.46 10.93 3.71
C MET A 139 16.37 11.34 2.73
N VAL A 140 16.65 11.16 1.44
CA VAL A 140 15.68 11.35 0.36
C VAL A 140 14.61 10.27 0.46
N ARG A 141 13.37 10.71 0.64
CA ARG A 141 12.19 9.84 0.67
C ARG A 141 11.94 9.29 -0.72
N PHE A 142 11.58 8.00 -0.84
CA PHE A 142 11.13 7.41 -2.11
C PHE A 142 9.60 7.34 -2.22
N ILE A 143 8.87 7.17 -1.12
CA ILE A 143 7.38 7.14 -1.10
C ILE A 143 6.81 8.28 -0.27
N SER A 144 5.84 9.03 -0.80
CA SER A 144 5.13 10.14 -0.17
C SER A 144 4.53 9.77 1.20
N ARG A 145 4.32 10.76 2.09
CA ARG A 145 3.82 10.54 3.46
C ARG A 145 2.49 9.79 3.52
N PRO A 146 1.47 10.16 2.71
CA PRO A 146 0.18 9.49 2.73
C PRO A 146 0.26 8.03 2.29
N ASN A 147 1.18 7.66 1.40
CA ASN A 147 1.23 6.33 0.81
C ASN A 147 2.22 5.38 1.52
N GLN A 148 2.90 5.83 2.57
CA GLN A 148 3.86 4.99 3.31
C GLN A 148 3.18 3.79 3.98
N TRP A 149 1.90 3.89 4.38
CA TRP A 149 1.20 2.79 5.05
C TRP A 149 1.05 1.56 4.13
N ILE A 150 0.87 1.76 2.82
CA ILE A 150 0.77 0.66 1.85
C ILE A 150 2.07 -0.14 1.85
N ALA A 151 3.21 0.54 1.67
CA ALA A 151 4.52 -0.10 1.68
C ALA A 151 4.86 -0.75 3.03
N ILE A 152 4.44 -0.15 4.15
CA ILE A 152 4.62 -0.74 5.50
C ILE A 152 3.89 -2.07 5.61
N ASN A 153 2.58 -2.07 5.36
CA ASN A 153 1.76 -3.26 5.54
C ASN A 153 2.16 -4.35 4.54
N TYR A 154 2.43 -3.99 3.29
CA TYR A 154 2.89 -4.93 2.28
C TYR A 154 4.22 -5.59 2.64
N THR A 155 5.18 -4.83 3.17
CA THR A 155 6.48 -5.37 3.62
C THR A 155 6.32 -6.36 4.77
N ILE A 156 5.54 -5.99 5.79
CA ILE A 156 5.29 -6.82 6.96
C ILE A 156 4.54 -8.10 6.57
N LEU A 157 3.50 -7.97 5.74
CA LEU A 157 2.72 -9.10 5.26
C LEU A 157 3.58 -10.05 4.42
N PHE A 158 4.39 -9.52 3.49
CA PHE A 158 5.27 -10.32 2.65
C PHE A 158 6.23 -11.18 3.47
N ILE A 159 6.89 -10.60 4.49
CA ILE A 159 7.90 -11.32 5.25
C ILE A 159 7.28 -12.35 6.22
N ILE A 160 6.11 -12.05 6.80
CA ILE A 160 5.37 -13.01 7.62
C ILE A 160 4.88 -14.17 6.75
N ILE A 161 4.27 -13.90 5.59
CA ILE A 161 3.84 -14.95 4.65
C ILE A 161 5.03 -15.79 4.21
N SER A 162 6.18 -15.17 3.91
CA SER A 162 7.39 -15.90 3.53
C SER A 162 7.85 -16.84 4.65
N SER A 163 7.77 -16.40 5.90
CA SER A 163 8.16 -17.20 7.08
C SER A 163 7.21 -18.36 7.33
N LEU A 164 5.90 -18.12 7.26
CA LEU A 164 4.89 -19.17 7.39
C LEU A 164 4.97 -20.18 6.24
N TRP A 165 5.22 -19.69 5.03
CA TRP A 165 5.41 -20.55 3.87
C TRP A 165 6.64 -21.44 4.01
N SER A 166 7.75 -20.95 4.57
CA SER A 166 8.95 -21.75 4.89
C SER A 166 8.84 -22.62 6.16
N LEU A 167 7.77 -22.48 6.94
CA LEU A 167 7.43 -23.43 8.02
C LEU A 167 6.57 -24.57 7.51
N TYR A 168 5.68 -24.28 6.56
CA TYR A 168 4.80 -25.29 5.96
C TYR A 168 5.52 -26.09 4.87
N HIS A 169 6.25 -25.39 4.00
CA HIS A 169 7.13 -25.96 2.98
C HIS A 169 8.58 -25.84 3.41
N LEU A 170 9.51 -26.34 2.59
CA LEU A 170 10.94 -26.11 2.82
C LEU A 170 11.38 -24.66 2.52
N PRO A 171 12.51 -24.21 3.09
CA PRO A 171 13.11 -22.93 2.77
C PRO A 171 13.27 -22.70 1.27
N GLN A 172 12.88 -21.51 0.83
CA GLN A 172 12.94 -21.10 -0.58
C GLN A 172 14.38 -21.18 -1.11
N PHE A 173 15.33 -20.69 -0.31
CA PHE A 173 16.77 -20.86 -0.51
C PHE A 173 17.31 -21.70 0.64
N ASP A 174 18.05 -22.75 0.29
CA ASP A 174 18.73 -23.57 1.27
C ASP A 174 20.21 -23.17 1.29
N PHE A 175 20.62 -22.49 2.36
CA PHE A 175 22.00 -22.05 2.57
C PHE A 175 22.83 -23.07 3.37
N ARG A 176 22.21 -24.17 3.79
CA ARG A 176 22.87 -25.21 4.60
C ARG A 176 23.75 -26.10 3.74
N PRO A 177 24.71 -26.81 4.34
CA PRO A 177 25.61 -27.73 3.61
C PRO A 177 24.88 -28.82 2.81
N TYR A 178 23.66 -29.19 3.21
CA TYR A 178 22.86 -30.25 2.58
C TYR A 178 21.85 -29.72 1.55
N HIS A 179 22.18 -28.68 0.80
CA HIS A 179 21.30 -28.16 -0.24
C HIS A 179 21.24 -29.10 -1.46
N VAL A 180 20.17 -29.01 -2.25
CA VAL A 180 20.03 -29.79 -3.49
C VAL A 180 21.21 -29.48 -4.43
N GLY A 181 21.79 -30.52 -5.02
CA GLY A 181 22.97 -30.48 -5.90
C GLY A 181 24.29 -30.85 -5.22
N VAL A 182 24.32 -30.95 -3.88
CA VAL A 182 25.52 -31.35 -3.13
C VAL A 182 25.72 -32.85 -3.15
N ASN A 183 26.97 -33.28 -3.31
CA ASN A 183 27.37 -34.66 -3.08
C ASN A 183 27.95 -34.79 -1.67
N ILE A 184 27.27 -35.57 -0.82
CA ILE A 184 27.57 -35.64 0.62
C ILE A 184 29.01 -36.12 0.83
N LYS A 185 29.41 -37.20 0.14
CA LYS A 185 30.76 -37.75 0.25
C LYS A 185 31.84 -36.72 -0.11
N LYS A 186 31.67 -36.04 -1.24
CA LYS A 186 32.64 -35.06 -1.73
C LYS A 186 32.80 -33.89 -0.75
N ASP A 187 31.71 -33.45 -0.15
CA ASP A 187 31.71 -32.31 0.78
C ASP A 187 32.11 -32.70 2.22
N MET A 188 32.34 -34.00 2.48
CA MET A 188 33.03 -34.52 3.66
C MET A 188 34.56 -34.61 3.48
N GLU A 189 35.06 -34.56 2.25
CA GLU A 189 36.49 -34.71 1.98
C GLU A 189 37.27 -33.42 2.28
N ILE A 190 38.38 -33.55 3.01
CA ILE A 190 39.32 -32.45 3.23
C ILE A 190 40.18 -32.28 1.97
N PRO A 191 40.18 -31.10 1.33
CA PRO A 191 40.91 -30.90 0.09
C PRO A 191 42.44 -30.99 0.31
N PRO A 192 43.21 -31.47 -0.68
CA PRO A 192 44.67 -31.57 -0.57
C PRO A 192 45.29 -30.20 -0.31
N GLY A 193 46.09 -30.08 0.76
CA GLY A 193 46.75 -28.82 1.14
C GLY A 193 45.91 -27.88 2.02
N ALA A 194 44.75 -28.34 2.51
CA ALA A 194 43.96 -27.59 3.48
C ALA A 194 44.73 -27.33 4.79
N LYS A 195 44.44 -26.17 5.42
CA LYS A 195 45.07 -25.78 6.68
C LYS A 195 44.80 -26.82 7.76
N GLN A 196 45.85 -27.29 8.42
CA GLN A 196 45.72 -28.20 9.56
C GLN A 196 45.52 -27.39 10.85
N PRO A 197 44.74 -27.90 11.81
CA PRO A 197 44.60 -27.26 13.11
C PRO A 197 45.96 -27.22 13.81
N LYS A 198 46.29 -26.08 14.42
CA LYS A 198 47.50 -25.94 15.23
C LYS A 198 47.13 -25.88 16.69
N PHE A 199 47.76 -26.73 17.48
CA PHE A 199 47.57 -26.80 18.92
C PHE A 199 48.78 -26.21 19.64
N LYS A 200 48.54 -25.48 20.73
CA LYS A 200 49.56 -25.13 21.72
C LYS A 200 49.34 -25.98 22.95
N THR A 201 50.27 -26.84 23.28
CA THR A 201 50.28 -27.53 24.58
C THR A 201 51.11 -26.73 25.58
N THR A 202 50.48 -26.33 26.67
CA THR A 202 51.09 -25.62 27.80
C THR A 202 51.13 -26.57 29.00
N TYR A 203 52.29 -26.67 29.64
CA TYR A 203 52.56 -27.51 30.79
C TYR A 203 52.79 -26.64 32.02
N ILE A 204 52.09 -26.90 33.11
CA ILE A 204 52.25 -26.23 34.39
C ILE A 204 53.11 -27.14 35.26
N LEU A 205 54.38 -26.80 35.44
CA LEU A 205 55.29 -27.59 36.27
C LEU A 205 55.51 -26.90 37.62
N GLU A 206 55.70 -27.69 38.67
CA GLU A 206 55.98 -27.20 40.02
C GLU A 206 57.40 -27.55 40.45
N LYS A 207 58.14 -26.56 40.97
CA LYS A 207 59.46 -26.74 41.58
C LYS A 207 59.53 -25.92 42.87
N ASN A 208 59.84 -26.56 43.99
CA ASN A 208 59.93 -25.93 45.33
C ASN A 208 58.68 -25.13 45.74
N GLY A 209 57.48 -25.61 45.42
CA GLY A 209 56.22 -24.94 45.74
C GLY A 209 55.83 -23.77 44.81
N VAL A 210 56.66 -23.47 43.80
CA VAL A 210 56.37 -22.46 42.78
C VAL A 210 55.88 -23.16 41.50
N ARG A 211 54.67 -22.81 41.05
CA ARG A 211 54.08 -23.29 39.79
C ARG A 211 54.41 -22.33 38.65
N LYS A 212 54.85 -22.85 37.50
CA LYS A 212 55.20 -22.05 36.33
C LYS A 212 54.72 -22.72 35.03
N GLU A 213 54.27 -21.90 34.08
CA GLU A 213 53.80 -22.33 32.76
C GLU A 213 54.98 -22.47 31.78
N PHE A 214 54.94 -23.55 30.99
CA PHE A 214 55.90 -23.90 29.96
C PHE A 214 55.18 -24.30 28.67
N ASP A 215 55.76 -24.05 27.51
CA ASP A 215 55.32 -24.53 26.20
C ASP A 215 56.44 -25.31 25.51
N GLU A 216 56.17 -25.85 24.32
CA GLU A 216 57.13 -26.67 23.55
C GLU A 216 58.49 -25.99 23.33
N ASN A 217 58.55 -24.66 23.29
CA ASN A 217 59.79 -23.91 23.04
C ASN A 217 60.61 -23.65 24.31
N ASN A 218 59.99 -23.69 25.50
CA ASN A 218 60.64 -23.36 26.76
C ASN A 218 60.55 -24.48 27.81
N TYR A 219 60.06 -25.66 27.41
CA TYR A 219 59.93 -26.82 28.29
C TYR A 219 61.30 -27.23 28.86
N PRO A 220 61.44 -27.42 30.18
CA PRO A 220 62.71 -27.62 30.83
C PRO A 220 63.17 -29.10 30.75
N PHE A 221 63.41 -29.61 29.54
CA PHE A 221 63.79 -31.01 29.28
C PHE A 221 65.00 -31.50 30.09
N ASN A 222 65.90 -30.58 30.48
CA ASN A 222 67.15 -30.89 31.18
C ASN A 222 67.09 -30.66 32.70
N ASP A 223 65.98 -30.17 33.26
CA ASP A 223 65.84 -29.85 34.70
C ASP A 223 64.74 -30.71 35.33
N THR A 224 65.14 -31.89 35.83
CA THR A 224 64.24 -32.89 36.42
C THR A 224 63.61 -32.48 37.75
N ALA A 225 63.97 -31.31 38.30
CA ALA A 225 63.38 -30.80 39.53
C ALA A 225 62.00 -30.13 39.30
N TRP A 226 61.62 -29.90 38.04
CA TRP A 226 60.28 -29.49 37.67
C TRP A 226 59.39 -30.71 37.50
N VAL A 227 58.32 -30.80 38.31
CA VAL A 227 57.45 -31.98 38.35
C VAL A 227 56.03 -31.57 37.94
N LEU A 228 55.43 -32.36 37.05
CA LEU A 228 54.01 -32.29 36.71
C LEU A 228 53.21 -33.02 37.80
N LYS A 229 52.27 -32.35 38.48
CA LYS A 229 51.54 -32.96 39.61
C LYS A 229 50.23 -33.60 39.22
N ASP A 230 49.44 -32.93 38.39
CA ASP A 230 48.13 -33.40 37.97
C ASP A 230 48.00 -33.26 36.44
N PRO A 231 48.21 -34.35 35.67
CA PRO A 231 48.21 -34.31 34.21
C PRO A 231 46.92 -33.73 33.61
N ASP A 232 45.76 -33.95 34.26
CA ASP A 232 44.46 -33.52 33.75
C ASP A 232 44.20 -32.02 33.94
N LYS A 233 44.94 -31.36 34.86
CA LYS A 233 44.81 -29.92 35.16
C LYS A 233 46.00 -29.09 34.75
N ASP A 234 47.18 -29.70 34.79
CA ASP A 234 48.46 -29.04 34.59
C ASP A 234 48.93 -29.16 33.13
N VAL A 235 48.23 -29.89 32.25
CA VAL A 235 48.45 -29.87 30.79
C VAL A 235 47.25 -29.22 30.11
N LYS A 236 47.49 -28.13 29.40
CA LYS A 236 46.46 -27.40 28.64
C LYS A 236 46.84 -27.36 27.18
N THR A 237 46.15 -28.15 26.38
CA THR A 237 46.22 -28.07 24.91
C THR A 237 45.12 -27.14 24.44
N VAL A 238 45.50 -26.00 23.85
CA VAL A 238 44.57 -25.02 23.29
C VAL A 238 44.78 -24.97 21.78
N GLU A 239 43.71 -25.15 21.01
CA GLU A 239 43.73 -24.91 19.57
C GLU A 239 43.95 -23.42 19.31
N ILE A 240 45.06 -23.08 18.66
CA ILE A 240 45.46 -21.68 18.41
C ILE A 240 44.97 -21.20 17.04
N GLU A 241 44.97 -22.11 16.06
CA GLU A 241 44.52 -21.84 14.70
C GLU A 241 43.61 -22.98 14.28
N LYS A 242 42.33 -22.68 14.00
CA LYS A 242 41.37 -23.65 13.49
C LYS A 242 41.83 -24.22 12.15
N GLY A 243 41.75 -25.54 12.02
CA GLY A 243 41.94 -26.25 10.76
C GLY A 243 40.83 -25.96 9.75
N TYR A 244 41.01 -26.45 8.52
CA TYR A 244 39.92 -26.51 7.55
C TYR A 244 38.90 -27.55 8.00
N GLU A 245 37.66 -27.10 8.19
CA GLU A 245 36.52 -27.94 8.53
C GLU A 245 35.70 -28.14 7.25
N PRO A 246 35.45 -29.39 6.81
CA PRO A 246 34.66 -29.63 5.61
C PRO A 246 33.21 -29.16 5.84
N PRO A 247 32.52 -28.70 4.77
CA PRO A 247 31.13 -28.24 4.87
C PRO A 247 30.21 -29.24 5.56
N ILE A 248 30.45 -30.54 5.34
CA ILE A 248 29.78 -31.64 6.03
C ILE A 248 30.84 -32.37 6.88
N HIS A 249 30.72 -32.32 8.20
CA HIS A 249 31.67 -32.97 9.13
C HIS A 249 30.97 -33.91 10.13
N ASP A 250 29.71 -33.65 10.48
CA ASP A 250 28.98 -34.41 11.51
C ASP A 250 28.05 -35.50 10.96
N PHE A 251 28.12 -35.80 9.67
CA PHE A 251 27.24 -36.81 9.06
C PHE A 251 27.71 -38.23 9.39
N SER A 252 26.99 -38.89 10.29
CA SER A 252 27.16 -40.31 10.60
C SER A 252 25.81 -41.01 10.70
N ILE A 253 25.73 -42.26 10.25
CA ILE A 253 24.53 -43.10 10.32
C ILE A 253 24.94 -44.40 10.98
N THR A 254 24.37 -44.66 12.15
CA THR A 254 24.66 -45.87 12.94
C THR A 254 23.41 -46.73 13.04
N ASP A 255 23.55 -48.03 12.85
CA ASP A 255 22.48 -48.98 13.14
C ASP A 255 22.27 -49.11 14.66
N ALA A 256 21.07 -48.82 15.14
CA ALA A 256 20.73 -48.89 16.57
C ALA A 256 20.81 -50.32 17.15
N ALA A 257 20.57 -51.35 16.32
CA ALA A 257 20.55 -52.74 16.77
C ALA A 257 21.95 -53.36 16.79
N THR A 258 22.81 -53.01 15.83
CA THR A 258 24.16 -53.61 15.69
C THR A 258 25.29 -52.69 16.15
N GLY A 259 25.07 -51.38 16.22
CA GLY A 259 26.10 -50.36 16.45
C GLY A 259 27.04 -50.15 15.27
N GLU A 260 26.73 -50.71 14.09
CA GLU A 260 27.55 -50.59 12.89
C GLU A 260 27.36 -49.22 12.22
N ASP A 261 28.47 -48.55 11.88
CA ASP A 261 28.47 -47.33 11.08
C ASP A 261 28.25 -47.69 9.60
N ILE A 262 27.07 -47.34 9.08
CA ILE A 262 26.68 -47.60 7.70
C ILE A 262 26.81 -46.36 6.79
N THR A 263 27.41 -45.27 7.28
CA THR A 263 27.49 -43.99 6.56
C THR A 263 28.07 -44.16 5.15
N GLN A 264 29.18 -44.90 5.03
CA GLN A 264 29.82 -45.14 3.74
C GLN A 264 28.93 -45.97 2.81
N ASN A 265 28.16 -46.92 3.34
CA ASN A 265 27.24 -47.73 2.53
C ASN A 265 26.15 -46.84 1.91
N VAL A 266 25.61 -45.89 2.68
CA VAL A 266 24.56 -44.98 2.23
C VAL A 266 25.09 -43.96 1.21
N ILE A 267 26.21 -43.29 1.47
CA ILE A 267 26.70 -42.22 0.59
C ILE A 267 27.44 -42.73 -0.67
N THR A 268 27.84 -44.00 -0.69
CA THR A 268 28.47 -44.63 -1.87
C THR A 268 27.52 -45.54 -2.66
N ALA A 269 26.30 -45.74 -2.16
CA ALA A 269 25.27 -46.50 -2.86
C ALA A 269 25.05 -45.94 -4.28
N LYS A 270 25.05 -46.84 -5.25
CA LYS A 270 24.76 -46.49 -6.65
C LYS A 270 23.26 -46.53 -6.90
N GLY A 271 22.76 -45.61 -7.71
CA GLY A 271 21.33 -45.48 -7.97
C GLY A 271 20.64 -44.56 -6.96
N TYR A 272 19.37 -44.82 -6.70
CA TYR A 272 18.52 -43.96 -5.88
C TYR A 272 18.43 -44.46 -4.44
N THR A 273 18.53 -43.51 -3.51
CA THR A 273 18.38 -43.75 -2.07
C THR A 273 17.46 -42.70 -1.47
N PHE A 274 16.38 -43.16 -0.82
CA PHE A 274 15.49 -42.34 -0.02
C PHE A 274 15.99 -42.30 1.43
N LEU A 275 16.10 -41.09 1.98
CA LEU A 275 16.36 -40.89 3.40
C LEU A 275 15.17 -40.15 4.01
N LEU A 276 14.43 -40.82 4.87
CA LEU A 276 13.41 -40.21 5.71
C LEU A 276 14.11 -39.65 6.95
N ILE A 277 14.23 -38.33 7.03
CA ILE A 277 14.89 -37.62 8.11
C ILE A 277 13.83 -37.15 9.10
N ALA A 278 13.86 -37.68 10.32
CA ALA A 278 12.97 -37.29 11.40
C ALA A 278 13.82 -37.00 12.64
N PRO A 279 14.25 -35.74 12.88
CA PRO A 279 15.17 -35.44 13.97
C PRO A 279 14.74 -36.00 15.33
N TYR A 280 13.45 -35.90 15.65
CA TYR A 280 12.85 -36.42 16.88
C TYR A 280 11.44 -36.94 16.59
N LEU A 281 11.25 -38.25 16.64
CA LEU A 281 9.97 -38.92 16.33
C LEU A 281 8.86 -38.56 17.32
N GLU A 282 9.20 -38.22 18.57
CA GLU A 282 8.24 -37.83 19.62
C GLU A 282 7.55 -36.49 19.31
N LYS A 283 8.10 -35.73 18.35
CA LYS A 283 7.60 -34.44 17.88
C LYS A 283 7.37 -34.42 16.37
N ALA A 284 7.40 -35.58 15.72
CA ALA A 284 7.19 -35.70 14.29
C ALA A 284 5.70 -35.54 13.97
N ASP A 285 5.41 -34.87 12.85
CA ASP A 285 4.04 -34.75 12.33
C ASP A 285 3.61 -36.08 11.71
N ASP A 286 2.49 -36.61 12.18
CA ASP A 286 1.91 -37.88 11.78
C ASP A 286 0.74 -37.71 10.81
N SER A 287 0.51 -36.52 10.22
CA SER A 287 -0.65 -36.28 9.36
C SER A 287 -0.59 -37.00 8.01
N ASN A 288 0.60 -37.11 7.41
CA ASN A 288 0.82 -37.66 6.06
C ASN A 288 1.69 -38.93 6.06
N PHE A 289 1.62 -39.76 7.11
CA PHE A 289 2.42 -41.00 7.18
C PHE A 289 2.11 -41.97 6.02
N GLY A 290 0.87 -42.00 5.52
CA GLY A 290 0.49 -42.88 4.42
C GLY A 290 1.25 -42.61 3.12
N ASP A 291 1.66 -41.37 2.85
CA ASP A 291 2.51 -41.05 1.68
C ASP A 291 3.94 -41.55 1.91
N ILE A 292 4.43 -41.54 3.15
CA ILE A 292 5.77 -42.08 3.50
C ILE A 292 5.79 -43.60 3.26
N ASP A 293 4.76 -44.30 3.71
CA ASP A 293 4.65 -45.76 3.55
C ASP A 293 4.55 -46.13 2.07
N GLN A 294 3.77 -45.39 1.27
CA GLN A 294 3.71 -45.59 -0.18
C GLN A 294 5.07 -45.37 -0.87
N ILE A 295 5.85 -44.38 -0.44
CA ILE A 295 7.21 -44.16 -0.97
C ILE A 295 8.13 -45.32 -0.58
N TYR A 296 7.99 -45.86 0.63
CA TYR A 296 8.74 -47.03 1.07
C TYR A 296 8.41 -48.28 0.24
N GLU A 297 7.12 -48.61 0.10
CA GLU A 297 6.66 -49.72 -0.75
C GLU A 297 7.15 -49.55 -2.19
N TYR A 298 7.00 -48.35 -2.75
CA TYR A 298 7.50 -48.01 -4.08
C TYR A 298 9.02 -48.21 -4.22
N ALA A 299 9.79 -47.84 -3.18
CA ALA A 299 11.24 -48.04 -3.16
C ALA A 299 11.58 -49.54 -3.16
N GLU A 300 10.90 -50.35 -2.36
CA GLU A 300 11.09 -51.81 -2.34
C GLU A 300 10.76 -52.46 -3.69
N GLU A 301 9.60 -52.13 -4.27
CA GLU A 301 9.15 -52.67 -5.57
C GLU A 301 10.14 -52.38 -6.71
N ASN A 302 10.80 -51.23 -6.68
CA ASN A 302 11.71 -50.79 -7.73
C ASN A 302 13.19 -51.07 -7.44
N GLY A 303 13.50 -51.64 -6.26
CA GLY A 303 14.86 -51.96 -5.82
C GLY A 303 15.70 -50.73 -5.46
N TYR A 304 15.07 -49.71 -4.90
CA TYR A 304 15.73 -48.51 -4.37
C TYR A 304 15.96 -48.64 -2.86
N HIS A 305 17.01 -48.01 -2.36
CA HIS A 305 17.29 -48.06 -0.91
C HIS A 305 16.43 -47.06 -0.16
N PHE A 306 15.96 -47.42 1.05
CA PHE A 306 15.19 -46.55 1.93
C PHE A 306 15.72 -46.66 3.36
N TYR A 307 15.99 -45.51 3.99
CA TYR A 307 16.50 -45.45 5.36
C TYR A 307 15.72 -44.39 6.16
N GLY A 308 15.11 -44.78 7.28
CA GLY A 308 14.63 -43.85 8.30
C GLY A 308 15.78 -43.43 9.21
N ILE A 309 16.00 -42.14 9.42
CA ILE A 309 17.10 -41.61 10.22
C ILE A 309 16.56 -40.67 11.29
N THR A 310 16.89 -40.94 12.55
CA THR A 310 16.38 -40.21 13.72
C THR A 310 17.43 -40.09 14.83
N ALA A 311 17.27 -39.13 15.74
CA ALA A 311 17.99 -39.09 17.00
C ALA A 311 17.19 -39.68 18.18
N SER A 312 15.95 -40.08 17.93
CA SER A 312 15.09 -40.76 18.91
C SER A 312 15.62 -42.13 19.28
N ASP A 313 15.39 -42.52 20.53
CA ASP A 313 15.75 -43.84 21.01
C ASP A 313 14.73 -44.91 20.58
N GLY A 314 14.95 -46.14 21.04
CA GLY A 314 14.07 -47.27 20.72
C GLY A 314 12.63 -47.09 21.20
N GLU A 315 12.38 -46.32 22.26
CA GLU A 315 11.02 -46.04 22.74
C GLU A 315 10.29 -45.11 21.78
N GLY A 316 10.95 -44.01 21.36
CA GLY A 316 10.41 -43.10 20.35
C GLY A 316 10.16 -43.78 19.00
N ILE A 317 11.07 -44.67 18.57
CA ILE A 317 10.92 -45.46 17.34
C ILE A 317 9.72 -46.43 17.44
N ASN A 318 9.59 -47.16 18.54
CA ASN A 318 8.49 -48.11 18.71
C ASN A 318 7.14 -47.37 18.78
N HIS A 319 7.09 -46.25 19.49
CA HIS A 319 5.89 -45.42 19.53
C HIS A 319 5.48 -44.94 18.13
N TRP A 320 6.44 -44.47 17.32
CA TRP A 320 6.17 -44.09 15.94
C TRP A 320 5.63 -45.24 15.09
N ARG A 321 6.22 -46.44 15.23
CA ARG A 321 5.71 -47.65 14.56
C ARG A 321 4.30 -48.01 14.99
N ASP A 322 4.00 -47.89 16.28
CA ASP A 322 2.67 -48.21 16.82
C ASP A 322 1.57 -47.27 16.27
N ILE A 323 1.88 -45.99 16.06
CA ILE A 323 0.91 -45.00 15.57
C ILE A 323 0.81 -44.96 14.04
N THR A 324 1.91 -45.20 13.32
CA THR A 324 1.95 -45.07 11.84
C THR A 324 1.88 -46.41 11.10
N GLY A 325 2.27 -47.52 11.73
CA GLY A 325 2.47 -48.80 11.04
C GLY A 325 3.78 -48.89 10.26
N ALA A 326 4.74 -47.96 10.48
CA ALA A 326 6.00 -47.91 9.77
C ALA A 326 6.79 -49.23 9.78
N GLU A 327 6.97 -49.84 8.60
CA GLU A 327 7.76 -51.07 8.42
C GLU A 327 9.22 -50.81 8.02
N TYR A 328 9.55 -49.58 7.60
CA TYR A 328 10.89 -49.20 7.18
C TYR A 328 11.92 -49.25 8.32
N PRO A 329 13.20 -49.50 7.99
CA PRO A 329 14.27 -49.58 8.99
C PRO A 329 14.67 -48.18 9.51
N PHE A 330 15.00 -48.10 10.81
CA PHE A 330 15.46 -46.89 11.48
C PHE A 330 16.94 -46.97 11.87
N TYR A 331 17.64 -45.86 11.67
CA TYR A 331 19.05 -45.66 11.96
C TYR A 331 19.23 -44.37 12.75
N ILE A 332 20.34 -44.30 13.49
CA ILE A 332 20.60 -43.21 14.44
C ILE A 332 21.66 -42.26 13.90
N THR A 333 21.35 -40.97 14.02
CA THR A 333 22.24 -39.84 13.73
C THR A 333 22.01 -38.76 14.77
N ASP A 334 22.98 -37.86 14.94
CA ASP A 334 22.84 -36.69 15.81
C ASP A 334 21.66 -35.77 15.39
N GLY A 335 20.87 -35.32 16.37
CA GLY A 335 19.65 -34.54 16.13
C GLY A 335 19.92 -33.17 15.53
N THR A 336 21.00 -32.50 15.92
CA THR A 336 21.41 -31.20 15.36
C THR A 336 21.84 -31.35 13.90
N THR A 337 22.51 -32.46 13.58
CA THR A 337 22.83 -32.84 12.20
C THR A 337 21.56 -33.03 11.37
N LEU A 338 20.58 -33.78 11.87
CA LEU A 338 19.30 -34.02 11.16
C LEU A 338 18.50 -32.74 10.93
N GLN A 339 18.45 -31.85 11.94
CA GLN A 339 17.84 -30.53 11.80
C GLN A 339 18.55 -29.69 10.72
N THR A 340 19.88 -29.79 10.63
CA THR A 340 20.68 -29.11 9.60
C THR A 340 20.41 -29.68 8.21
N ILE A 341 20.18 -31.00 8.10
CA ILE A 341 19.84 -31.65 6.85
C ILE A 341 18.51 -31.14 6.30
N ILE A 342 17.44 -31.07 7.10
CA ILE A 342 16.13 -30.64 6.61
C ILE A 342 15.31 -29.90 7.68
N ARG A 343 14.57 -28.85 7.27
CA ARG A 343 13.68 -28.08 8.16
C ARG A 343 12.26 -28.69 8.12
N SER A 344 12.17 -29.98 8.42
CA SER A 344 10.90 -30.72 8.45
C SER A 344 11.06 -31.91 9.39
N ASN A 345 10.00 -32.28 10.10
CA ASN A 345 9.99 -33.43 11.01
C ASN A 345 8.67 -34.20 10.87
N PRO A 346 8.60 -35.28 10.07
CA PRO A 346 9.67 -35.84 9.24
C PRO A 346 9.87 -35.06 7.92
N GLY A 347 10.93 -35.35 7.18
CA GLY A 347 11.19 -34.81 5.84
C GLY A 347 11.93 -35.83 4.98
N MET A 348 11.79 -35.75 3.66
CA MET A 348 12.34 -36.75 2.75
C MET A 348 13.47 -36.18 1.90
N LEU A 349 14.56 -36.93 1.76
CA LEU A 349 15.65 -36.67 0.83
C LEU A 349 15.70 -37.78 -0.22
N LEU A 350 15.95 -37.40 -1.47
CA LEU A 350 16.31 -38.34 -2.53
C LEU A 350 17.74 -38.09 -2.97
N LEU A 351 18.57 -39.12 -2.81
CA LEU A 351 19.94 -39.17 -3.29
C LEU A 351 20.01 -39.93 -4.61
N LYS A 352 20.94 -39.51 -5.47
CA LYS A 352 21.39 -40.26 -6.64
C LYS A 352 22.91 -40.32 -6.63
N ASP A 353 23.48 -41.52 -6.48
CA ASP A 353 24.93 -41.73 -6.40
C ASP A 353 25.61 -40.79 -5.36
N GLY A 354 25.01 -40.70 -4.16
CA GLY A 354 25.47 -39.83 -3.06
C GLY A 354 25.17 -38.33 -3.23
N THR A 355 24.52 -37.92 -4.32
CA THR A 355 24.16 -36.52 -4.60
C THR A 355 22.71 -36.25 -4.23
N ILE A 356 22.44 -35.21 -3.44
CA ILE A 356 21.08 -34.78 -3.10
C ILE A 356 20.42 -34.20 -4.35
N ILE A 357 19.43 -34.90 -4.91
CA ILE A 357 18.71 -34.41 -6.10
C ILE A 357 17.38 -33.75 -5.77
N ARG A 358 16.73 -34.14 -4.66
CA ARG A 358 15.48 -33.55 -4.16
C ARG A 358 15.32 -33.64 -2.66
N LYS A 359 14.48 -32.75 -2.12
CA LYS A 359 14.07 -32.65 -0.72
C LYS A 359 12.60 -32.31 -0.66
N TRP A 360 11.87 -32.90 0.27
CA TRP A 360 10.46 -32.62 0.50
C TRP A 360 10.19 -32.43 1.99
N SER A 361 9.36 -31.43 2.33
CA SER A 361 8.77 -31.37 3.66
C SER A 361 7.72 -32.48 3.80
N HIS A 362 7.28 -32.72 5.02
CA HIS A 362 6.17 -33.63 5.29
C HIS A 362 4.88 -33.25 4.52
N ASN A 363 4.68 -31.97 4.21
CA ASN A 363 3.50 -31.46 3.52
C ASN A 363 3.60 -31.54 1.98
N ASP A 364 4.80 -31.80 1.46
CA ASP A 364 5.08 -31.79 0.01
C ASP A 364 5.55 -33.15 -0.50
N LEU A 365 5.29 -34.23 0.26
CA LEU A 365 5.68 -35.57 -0.15
C LEU A 365 5.04 -35.95 -1.50
N PRO A 366 5.76 -36.68 -2.38
CA PRO A 366 5.21 -37.08 -3.66
C PRO A 366 4.05 -38.07 -3.46
N SER A 367 2.90 -37.78 -4.06
CA SER A 367 1.74 -38.66 -4.01
C SER A 367 1.88 -39.88 -4.93
N ALA A 368 1.06 -40.92 -4.72
CA ALA A 368 1.01 -42.12 -5.56
C ALA A 368 1.04 -41.85 -7.08
N ASP A 369 0.31 -40.83 -7.53
CA ASP A 369 0.23 -40.45 -8.95
C ASP A 369 1.58 -39.95 -9.51
N GLN A 370 2.43 -39.38 -8.66
CA GLN A 370 3.74 -38.86 -9.03
C GLN A 370 4.84 -39.94 -9.02
N ILE A 371 4.62 -41.05 -8.31
CA ILE A 371 5.52 -42.22 -8.23
C ILE A 371 5.00 -43.42 -9.04
N ASN A 372 4.42 -43.16 -10.22
CA ASN A 372 3.74 -44.17 -11.05
C ASN A 372 4.64 -44.96 -12.03
N GLY A 373 5.96 -44.92 -11.85
CA GLY A 373 6.93 -45.56 -12.73
C GLY A 373 8.34 -45.43 -12.19
N ARG A 374 9.36 -45.91 -12.91
CA ARG A 374 10.75 -45.83 -12.41
C ARG A 374 11.29 -44.40 -12.35
N LEU A 375 12.03 -44.06 -11.29
CA LEU A 375 12.58 -42.71 -11.05
C LEU A 375 13.44 -42.21 -12.22
N GLU A 376 14.11 -43.08 -12.97
CA GLU A 376 14.92 -42.66 -14.12
C GLU A 376 14.11 -41.97 -15.23
N LYS A 377 12.79 -42.19 -15.26
CA LYS A 377 11.86 -41.65 -16.27
C LYS A 377 10.95 -40.56 -15.73
N LEU A 378 10.86 -40.43 -14.41
CA LEU A 378 9.97 -39.48 -13.75
C LEU A 378 10.68 -38.15 -13.48
N GLU A 379 9.94 -37.05 -13.51
CA GLU A 379 10.50 -35.73 -13.22
C GLU A 379 11.08 -35.63 -11.80
N ILE A 380 10.49 -36.37 -10.85
CA ILE A 380 10.96 -36.41 -9.46
C ILE A 380 12.32 -37.11 -9.29
N GLY A 381 12.71 -38.00 -10.22
CA GLY A 381 14.01 -38.68 -10.18
C GLY A 381 15.14 -37.90 -10.86
N HIS A 382 14.87 -36.66 -11.27
CA HIS A 382 15.86 -35.73 -11.79
C HIS A 382 16.01 -34.51 -10.86
N PRO A 383 17.19 -33.86 -10.87
CA PRO A 383 17.40 -32.63 -10.11
C PRO A 383 16.33 -31.60 -10.42
N ASP A 384 15.87 -30.90 -9.39
CA ASP A 384 14.85 -29.88 -9.53
C ASP A 384 15.27 -28.78 -10.53
N ASN A 385 14.37 -28.44 -11.47
CA ASN A 385 14.57 -27.37 -12.44
C ASN A 385 14.43 -25.97 -11.82
N ASP A 386 14.11 -25.87 -10.52
CA ASP A 386 13.97 -24.61 -9.79
C ASP A 386 15.33 -24.00 -9.40
N THR A 387 16.02 -23.45 -10.40
CA THR A 387 17.33 -22.80 -10.22
C THR A 387 17.27 -21.54 -9.36
N THR A 388 18.38 -21.21 -8.68
CA THR A 388 18.53 -19.99 -7.86
C THR A 388 18.07 -18.70 -8.57
N PRO A 389 18.37 -18.46 -9.87
CA PRO A 389 17.85 -17.31 -10.59
C PRO A 389 16.32 -17.29 -10.73
N LYS A 390 15.68 -18.46 -10.93
CA LYS A 390 14.21 -18.57 -11.03
C LYS A 390 13.54 -18.24 -9.69
N LYS A 391 14.12 -18.74 -8.59
CA LYS A 391 13.69 -18.40 -7.23
C LYS A 391 13.87 -16.90 -6.93
N ALA A 392 15.01 -16.32 -7.31
CA ALA A 392 15.26 -14.88 -7.17
C ALA A 392 14.29 -14.05 -8.01
N ALA A 393 13.98 -14.48 -9.24
CA ALA A 393 12.99 -13.83 -10.10
C ALA A 393 11.59 -13.83 -9.47
N ARG A 394 11.19 -14.91 -8.78
CA ARG A 394 9.92 -14.92 -8.01
C ARG A 394 9.92 -13.82 -6.95
N ILE A 395 10.98 -13.65 -6.14
CA ILE A 395 11.05 -12.54 -5.17
C ILE A 395 10.95 -11.18 -5.88
N VAL A 396 11.64 -11.01 -7.00
CA VAL A 396 11.59 -9.76 -7.77
C VAL A 396 10.15 -9.48 -8.21
N VAL A 397 9.45 -10.46 -8.75
CA VAL A 397 8.06 -10.32 -9.21
C VAL A 397 7.08 -10.13 -8.05
N TRP A 398 7.26 -10.83 -6.94
CA TRP A 398 6.31 -10.85 -5.83
C TRP A 398 6.55 -9.80 -4.76
N PHE A 399 7.71 -9.14 -4.74
CA PHE A 399 8.05 -8.13 -3.74
C PHE A 399 8.62 -6.84 -4.35
N ILE A 400 9.69 -6.94 -5.14
CA ILE A 400 10.41 -5.76 -5.65
C ILE A 400 9.57 -5.01 -6.70
N LEU A 401 8.95 -5.73 -7.63
CA LEU A 401 8.18 -5.15 -8.73
C LEU A 401 6.94 -4.41 -8.22
N PRO A 402 6.07 -4.98 -7.35
CA PRO A 402 4.91 -4.26 -6.84
C PRO A 402 5.31 -3.03 -6.01
N LEU A 403 6.38 -3.14 -5.23
CA LEU A 403 6.92 -2.01 -4.47
C LEU A 403 7.49 -0.91 -5.39
N ALA A 404 8.20 -1.30 -6.45
CA ALA A 404 8.71 -0.37 -7.46
C ALA A 404 7.57 0.31 -8.23
N LEU A 405 6.54 -0.43 -8.64
CA LEU A 405 5.34 0.12 -9.27
C LEU A 405 4.60 1.09 -8.34
N LEU A 406 4.48 0.76 -7.05
CA LEU A 406 3.93 1.67 -6.04
C LEU A 406 4.75 2.96 -5.94
N ILE A 407 6.08 2.86 -5.91
CA ILE A 407 6.98 4.03 -5.89
C ILE A 407 6.79 4.87 -7.15
N ILE A 408 6.75 4.25 -8.33
CA ILE A 408 6.56 4.94 -9.61
C ILE A 408 5.18 5.63 -9.64
N ALA A 409 4.11 4.92 -9.29
CA ALA A 409 2.76 5.47 -9.25
C ALA A 409 2.65 6.63 -8.26
N ASP A 410 3.20 6.47 -7.05
CA ASP A 410 3.26 7.54 -6.04
C ASP A 410 4.07 8.75 -6.54
N ARG A 411 5.18 8.52 -7.24
CA ARG A 411 6.02 9.58 -7.81
C ARG A 411 5.35 10.30 -8.96
N LEU A 412 4.68 9.57 -9.85
CA LEU A 412 3.88 10.14 -10.94
C LEU A 412 2.69 10.93 -10.39
N TRP A 413 2.04 10.45 -9.33
CA TRP A 413 0.95 11.16 -8.67
C TRP A 413 1.44 12.39 -7.91
N ALA A 414 2.54 12.28 -7.17
CA ALA A 414 3.18 13.40 -6.50
C ALA A 414 3.73 14.42 -7.51
N TRP A 415 4.21 13.97 -8.67
CA TRP A 415 4.68 14.82 -9.76
C TRP A 415 3.51 15.49 -10.47
N THR A 416 2.42 14.80 -10.80
CA THR A 416 1.21 15.43 -11.36
C THR A 416 0.58 16.40 -10.38
N LYS A 417 0.56 16.09 -9.08
CA LYS A 417 0.14 17.02 -8.03
C LYS A 417 1.09 18.21 -7.93
N TRP A 418 2.41 17.98 -7.97
CA TRP A 418 3.41 19.03 -7.97
C TRP A 418 3.35 19.89 -9.24
N VAL A 419 3.08 19.31 -10.40
CA VAL A 419 2.86 20.02 -11.68
C VAL A 419 1.58 20.85 -11.56
N LYS A 420 0.47 20.31 -11.05
CA LYS A 420 -0.74 21.08 -10.74
C LYS A 420 -0.49 22.19 -9.71
N GLU A 421 0.36 21.94 -8.70
CA GLU A 421 0.78 22.91 -7.68
C GLU A 421 1.74 23.96 -8.27
N LYS A 422 2.57 23.63 -9.27
CA LYS A 422 3.46 24.56 -9.97
C LYS A 422 2.74 25.39 -11.02
N GLU A 423 1.77 24.79 -11.71
CA GLU A 423 0.79 25.50 -12.55
C GLU A 423 0.01 26.51 -11.71
N THR A 424 -0.30 26.19 -10.44
CA THR A 424 -0.94 27.13 -9.51
C THR A 424 0.04 28.12 -8.83
N SER A 425 1.35 27.84 -8.80
CA SER A 425 2.38 28.69 -8.16
C SER A 425 3.10 29.67 -9.10
N ASN A 426 3.02 29.49 -10.42
CA ASN A 426 3.61 30.46 -11.35
C ASN A 426 2.71 31.70 -11.43
N LYS A 427 3.18 32.84 -10.91
CA LYS A 427 2.48 34.14 -10.97
C LYS A 427 2.02 34.52 -12.40
N LEU A 428 2.75 34.07 -13.42
CA LEU A 428 2.38 34.28 -14.83
C LEU A 428 1.19 33.39 -15.27
N TYR A 429 1.08 32.18 -14.72
CA TYR A 429 -0.07 31.29 -14.94
C TYR A 429 -1.30 31.71 -14.11
N GLN A 430 -1.13 32.33 -12.94
CA GLN A 430 -2.25 32.97 -12.22
C GLN A 430 -2.82 34.19 -12.97
N LEU A 431 -1.99 34.85 -13.78
CA LEU A 431 -2.41 35.94 -14.68
C LEU A 431 -3.12 35.41 -15.95
N ILE A 432 -2.74 34.23 -16.45
CA ILE A 432 -3.28 33.64 -17.68
C ILE A 432 -4.50 32.74 -17.40
N ASN A 433 -4.48 31.95 -16.32
CA ASN A 433 -5.58 31.12 -15.83
C ASN A 433 -6.20 31.76 -14.58
N LYS A 434 -6.83 32.91 -14.78
CA LYS A 434 -7.92 33.32 -13.90
C LYS A 434 -8.96 32.20 -14.01
N LYS A 435 -9.00 31.28 -13.03
CA LYS A 435 -10.13 30.36 -12.87
C LYS A 435 -11.36 31.26 -12.94
N LYS A 436 -12.09 31.24 -14.05
CA LYS A 436 -13.31 32.02 -14.18
C LYS A 436 -14.20 31.47 -13.08
N MET A 437 -14.33 32.22 -12.00
CA MET A 437 -15.36 31.89 -11.02
C MET A 437 -16.67 32.11 -11.75
N ARG A 438 -17.56 31.10 -11.70
CA ARG A 438 -18.92 31.22 -12.20
C ARG A 438 -19.52 32.53 -11.72
N LYS A 439 -20.19 33.24 -12.62
CA LYS A 439 -20.80 34.52 -12.29
C LYS A 439 -21.95 34.23 -11.35
N LYS A 440 -21.78 34.60 -10.08
CA LYS A 440 -22.86 34.52 -9.10
C LYS A 440 -23.90 35.57 -9.45
N ILE A 441 -25.18 35.20 -9.56
CA ILE A 441 -26.25 36.13 -9.95
C ILE A 441 -27.47 35.98 -9.02
N VAL A 442 -28.01 37.10 -8.56
CA VAL A 442 -29.33 37.15 -7.93
C VAL A 442 -30.25 38.01 -8.82
N ALA A 443 -31.24 37.36 -9.43
CA ALA A 443 -32.20 37.99 -10.32
C ALA A 443 -33.56 38.09 -9.63
N GLY A 444 -34.14 39.28 -9.52
CA GLY A 444 -35.50 39.48 -9.01
C GLY A 444 -36.52 39.46 -10.13
N ASN A 445 -37.46 38.51 -10.12
CA ASN A 445 -38.61 38.47 -11.02
C ASN A 445 -39.82 39.09 -10.30
N TRP A 446 -40.20 40.31 -10.66
CA TRP A 446 -41.29 41.01 -10.00
C TRP A 446 -42.65 40.43 -10.35
N LYS A 447 -42.77 39.73 -11.48
CA LYS A 447 -44.02 39.23 -12.05
C LYS A 447 -45.01 40.39 -12.21
N MET A 448 -46.29 40.08 -12.32
CA MET A 448 -47.37 41.07 -12.46
C MET A 448 -47.67 41.80 -11.13
N ASN A 449 -46.72 42.57 -10.61
CA ASN A 449 -46.83 43.36 -9.38
C ASN A 449 -46.47 44.84 -9.61
N MET A 450 -46.96 45.69 -8.71
CA MET A 450 -46.71 47.14 -8.63
C MET A 450 -47.27 47.98 -9.79
N ASN A 451 -47.77 49.17 -9.45
CA ASN A 451 -48.00 50.20 -10.47
C ASN A 451 -46.67 50.86 -10.88
N LEU A 452 -46.70 51.77 -11.86
CA LEU A 452 -45.50 52.41 -12.39
C LEU A 452 -44.68 53.13 -11.30
N GLN A 453 -45.35 53.91 -10.47
CA GLN A 453 -44.73 54.76 -9.44
C GLN A 453 -44.08 53.92 -8.35
N ASP A 454 -44.78 52.91 -7.86
CA ASP A 454 -44.27 51.99 -6.82
C ASP A 454 -43.07 51.18 -7.34
N GLY A 455 -43.13 50.71 -8.59
CA GLY A 455 -42.02 50.00 -9.22
C GLY A 455 -40.77 50.87 -9.40
N VAL A 456 -40.94 52.13 -9.82
CA VAL A 456 -39.81 53.08 -9.93
C VAL A 456 -39.25 53.42 -8.55
N ALA A 457 -40.10 53.57 -7.53
CA ALA A 457 -39.67 53.81 -6.16
C ALA A 457 -38.84 52.64 -5.61
N LEU A 458 -39.30 51.39 -5.79
CA LEU A 458 -38.56 50.21 -5.37
C LEU A 458 -37.23 50.07 -6.12
N ALA A 459 -37.22 50.28 -7.44
CA ALA A 459 -35.98 50.23 -8.22
C ALA A 459 -34.95 51.26 -7.72
N LYS A 460 -35.40 52.48 -7.40
CA LYS A 460 -34.55 53.52 -6.84
C LYS A 460 -34.01 53.11 -5.46
N GLU A 461 -34.86 52.59 -4.59
CA GLU A 461 -34.48 52.10 -3.25
C GLU A 461 -33.42 50.97 -3.34
N ILE A 462 -33.64 49.97 -4.20
CA ILE A 462 -32.69 48.88 -4.43
C ILE A 462 -31.35 49.43 -4.96
N ASN A 463 -31.38 50.34 -5.93
CA ASN A 463 -30.19 50.94 -6.50
C ASN A 463 -29.39 51.75 -5.48
N GLU A 464 -30.05 52.59 -4.67
CA GLU A 464 -29.39 53.37 -3.61
C GLU A 464 -28.79 52.46 -2.54
N THR A 465 -29.53 51.43 -2.13
CA THR A 465 -29.08 50.43 -1.15
C THR A 465 -27.83 49.69 -1.64
N LEU A 466 -27.82 49.25 -2.90
CA LEU A 466 -26.70 48.50 -3.49
C LEU A 466 -25.54 49.39 -3.94
N LYS A 467 -25.76 50.69 -4.15
CA LYS A 467 -24.68 51.67 -4.33
C LYS A 467 -23.95 51.94 -3.02
N ALA A 468 -24.69 52.07 -1.93
CA ALA A 468 -24.14 52.29 -0.60
C ALA A 468 -23.36 51.07 -0.10
N ASP A 469 -23.87 49.87 -0.37
CA ASP A 469 -23.23 48.61 0.01
C ASP A 469 -23.15 47.67 -1.21
N LYS A 470 -22.03 47.79 -1.94
CA LYS A 470 -21.85 47.12 -3.24
C LYS A 470 -22.04 45.60 -3.14
N PRO A 471 -22.85 45.01 -4.05
CA PRO A 471 -23.02 43.57 -4.09
C PRO A 471 -21.72 42.89 -4.54
N ASN A 472 -21.49 41.67 -4.07
CA ASN A 472 -20.37 40.83 -4.50
C ASN A 472 -20.78 39.74 -5.51
N CYS A 473 -21.99 39.87 -6.05
CA CYS A 473 -22.56 39.07 -7.13
C CYS A 473 -23.21 40.02 -8.17
N GLY A 474 -23.56 39.49 -9.34
CA GLY A 474 -24.39 40.21 -10.30
C GLY A 474 -25.82 40.32 -9.78
N VAL A 475 -26.42 41.50 -9.91
CA VAL A 475 -27.82 41.74 -9.52
C VAL A 475 -28.60 42.13 -10.76
N ILE A 476 -29.75 41.48 -10.96
CA ILE A 476 -30.67 41.75 -12.06
C ILE A 476 -32.05 42.00 -11.47
N ILE A 477 -32.76 43.03 -11.92
CA ILE A 477 -34.20 43.15 -11.67
C ILE A 477 -34.95 43.03 -12.98
N CYS A 478 -35.88 42.08 -13.04
CA CYS A 478 -36.76 41.84 -14.16
C CYS A 478 -38.14 42.38 -13.80
N THR A 479 -38.62 43.34 -14.59
CA THR A 479 -39.83 44.11 -14.30
C THR A 479 -40.89 43.90 -15.37
N PRO A 480 -42.18 44.14 -15.06
CA PRO A 480 -43.21 44.32 -16.07
C PRO A 480 -42.82 45.37 -17.12
N PHE A 481 -43.34 45.21 -18.34
CA PHE A 481 -43.03 46.09 -19.46
C PHE A 481 -43.29 47.57 -19.16
N ILE A 482 -44.32 47.87 -18.35
CA ILE A 482 -44.71 49.23 -17.99
C ILE A 482 -43.60 49.98 -17.24
N HIS A 483 -42.69 49.27 -16.56
CA HIS A 483 -41.65 49.85 -15.71
C HIS A 483 -40.33 50.08 -16.45
N LEU A 484 -40.03 49.28 -17.48
CA LEU A 484 -38.68 49.15 -18.06
C LEU A 484 -38.00 50.49 -18.37
N ALA A 485 -38.64 51.35 -19.17
CA ALA A 485 -38.03 52.61 -19.59
C ALA A 485 -37.82 53.59 -18.43
N SER A 486 -38.72 53.62 -17.45
CA SER A 486 -38.63 54.50 -16.28
C SER A 486 -37.60 53.98 -15.27
N VAL A 487 -37.55 52.67 -15.06
CA VAL A 487 -36.57 52.01 -14.19
C VAL A 487 -35.16 52.18 -14.75
N ALA A 488 -34.98 52.06 -16.07
CA ALA A 488 -33.68 52.27 -16.72
C ALA A 488 -33.06 53.65 -16.43
N GLN A 489 -33.89 54.68 -16.21
CA GLN A 489 -33.42 56.04 -15.90
C GLN A 489 -32.94 56.22 -14.45
N VAL A 490 -33.42 55.40 -13.52
CA VAL A 490 -33.09 55.50 -12.09
C VAL A 490 -32.02 54.49 -11.64
N LEU A 491 -31.82 53.42 -12.41
CA LEU A 491 -30.79 52.41 -12.14
C LEU A 491 -29.41 52.85 -12.63
N ASP A 492 -28.39 52.62 -11.81
CA ASP A 492 -27.03 52.46 -12.32
C ASP A 492 -26.85 51.03 -12.79
N GLN A 493 -26.88 50.85 -14.10
CA GLN A 493 -26.81 49.53 -14.73
C GLN A 493 -25.47 48.81 -14.52
N ASN A 494 -24.45 49.48 -13.98
CA ASN A 494 -23.21 48.83 -13.55
C ASN A 494 -23.35 48.15 -12.18
N VAL A 495 -24.36 48.52 -11.40
CA VAL A 495 -24.66 47.96 -10.07
C VAL A 495 -25.83 46.98 -10.17
N VAL A 496 -26.91 47.36 -10.86
CA VAL A 496 -28.13 46.55 -11.02
C VAL A 496 -28.52 46.52 -12.49
N ALA A 497 -28.43 45.35 -13.11
CA ALA A 497 -28.89 45.17 -14.48
C ALA A 497 -30.42 45.14 -14.55
N LEU A 498 -30.96 45.61 -15.68
CA LEU A 498 -32.39 45.60 -15.96
C LEU A 498 -32.75 44.45 -16.90
N GLY A 499 -33.84 43.75 -16.63
CA GLY A 499 -34.41 42.75 -17.51
C GLY A 499 -35.91 42.89 -17.71
N ALA A 500 -36.41 42.29 -18.79
CA ALA A 500 -37.84 42.11 -19.02
C ALA A 500 -38.28 40.70 -18.62
N GLU A 501 -39.58 40.53 -18.36
CA GLU A 501 -40.16 39.24 -17.95
C GLU A 501 -40.56 38.35 -19.14
N ASN A 502 -40.56 38.89 -20.37
CA ASN A 502 -40.85 38.18 -21.62
C ASN A 502 -40.42 39.02 -22.84
N CYS A 503 -40.42 38.41 -24.04
CA CYS A 503 -40.52 39.13 -25.32
C CYS A 503 -41.26 38.26 -26.36
N ALA A 504 -41.67 38.87 -27.47
CA ALA A 504 -42.35 38.19 -28.57
C ALA A 504 -41.43 37.26 -29.37
N ASP A 505 -42.01 36.26 -30.04
CA ASP A 505 -41.37 35.37 -31.03
C ASP A 505 -41.37 35.98 -32.45
N LYS A 506 -41.65 37.29 -32.56
CA LYS A 506 -41.76 38.03 -33.81
C LYS A 506 -40.99 39.34 -33.73
N GLU A 507 -40.33 39.73 -34.81
CA GLU A 507 -39.54 40.98 -34.86
C GLU A 507 -40.43 42.23 -34.76
N LYS A 508 -41.53 42.23 -35.52
CA LYS A 508 -42.56 43.28 -35.58
C LYS A 508 -43.78 42.76 -36.34
N GLY A 509 -44.93 43.41 -36.20
CA GLY A 509 -46.11 43.12 -37.01
C GLY A 509 -47.43 43.24 -36.25
N ALA A 510 -48.47 42.59 -36.79
CA ALA A 510 -49.82 42.57 -36.24
C ALA A 510 -49.95 41.59 -35.04
N TYR A 511 -49.22 41.88 -33.96
CA TYR A 511 -49.19 41.09 -32.72
C TYR A 511 -49.61 41.98 -31.55
N THR A 512 -50.86 42.44 -31.57
CA THR A 512 -51.40 43.39 -30.59
C THR A 512 -51.22 42.89 -29.16
N GLY A 513 -50.52 43.68 -28.33
CA GLY A 513 -50.25 43.36 -26.92
C GLY A 513 -48.88 42.73 -26.67
N GLU A 514 -48.19 42.24 -27.71
CA GLU A 514 -46.84 41.69 -27.60
C GLU A 514 -45.77 42.79 -27.65
N VAL A 515 -44.63 42.52 -27.01
CA VAL A 515 -43.46 43.42 -27.00
C VAL A 515 -42.28 42.70 -27.64
N SER A 516 -41.75 43.22 -28.75
CA SER A 516 -40.65 42.56 -29.46
C SER A 516 -39.33 42.67 -28.68
N ALA A 517 -38.38 41.78 -28.98
CA ALA A 517 -37.03 41.83 -28.40
C ALA A 517 -36.32 43.17 -28.68
N GLU A 518 -36.53 43.76 -29.87
CA GLU A 518 -36.02 45.08 -30.23
C GLU A 518 -36.63 46.18 -29.34
N MET A 519 -37.94 46.12 -29.09
CA MET A 519 -38.63 47.06 -28.19
C MET A 519 -38.06 46.94 -26.76
N VAL A 520 -37.91 45.72 -26.23
CA VAL A 520 -37.29 45.48 -24.92
C VAL A 520 -35.90 46.09 -24.87
N LYS A 521 -35.06 45.81 -25.87
CA LYS A 521 -33.68 46.33 -25.92
C LYS A 521 -33.65 47.86 -25.92
N SER A 522 -34.57 48.51 -26.63
CA SER A 522 -34.60 49.98 -26.74
C SER A 522 -34.90 50.70 -25.42
N THR A 523 -35.48 50.01 -24.43
CA THR A 523 -35.68 50.56 -23.08
C THR A 523 -34.40 50.68 -22.25
N GLY A 524 -33.31 50.04 -22.68
CA GLY A 524 -32.07 49.89 -21.90
C GLY A 524 -31.98 48.57 -21.13
N ALA A 525 -32.96 47.66 -21.29
CA ALA A 525 -32.86 46.31 -20.74
C ALA A 525 -31.66 45.54 -21.32
N GLN A 526 -31.02 44.76 -20.46
CA GLN A 526 -29.87 43.91 -20.80
C GLN A 526 -30.23 42.43 -20.79
N TYR A 527 -31.27 42.05 -20.05
CA TYR A 527 -31.73 40.68 -19.87
C TYR A 527 -33.19 40.50 -20.27
N VAL A 528 -33.61 39.27 -20.54
CA VAL A 528 -35.01 38.87 -20.67
C VAL A 528 -35.20 37.47 -20.08
N ILE A 529 -36.26 37.29 -19.29
CA ILE A 529 -36.69 35.96 -18.82
C ILE A 529 -37.51 35.31 -19.93
N LEU A 530 -37.21 34.06 -20.26
CA LEU A 530 -37.96 33.26 -21.24
C LEU A 530 -38.20 31.86 -20.71
N GLY A 531 -39.37 31.28 -21.03
CA GLY A 531 -39.72 29.92 -20.62
C GLY A 531 -40.11 29.80 -19.14
N HIS A 532 -40.42 30.91 -18.46
CA HIS A 532 -40.90 30.88 -17.08
C HIS A 532 -42.13 29.98 -16.96
N SER A 533 -42.20 29.19 -15.90
CA SER A 533 -43.27 28.20 -15.64
C SER A 533 -44.69 28.76 -15.86
N GLU A 534 -45.01 29.95 -15.33
CA GLU A 534 -46.32 30.61 -15.53
C GLU A 534 -46.65 30.88 -17.01
N ARG A 535 -45.65 31.17 -17.84
CA ARG A 535 -45.85 31.40 -19.28
C ARG A 535 -46.10 30.10 -20.04
N ARG A 536 -45.39 29.02 -19.69
CA ARG A 536 -45.66 27.68 -20.22
C ARG A 536 -47.07 27.20 -19.84
N GLN A 537 -47.46 27.40 -18.58
CA GLN A 537 -48.73 26.90 -18.06
C GLN A 537 -49.95 27.73 -18.49
N TYR A 538 -49.89 29.05 -18.36
CA TYR A 538 -51.07 29.91 -18.56
C TYR A 538 -51.19 30.45 -19.99
N TYR A 539 -50.06 30.56 -20.70
CA TYR A 539 -49.99 31.14 -22.03
C TYR A 539 -49.49 30.15 -23.09
N HIS A 540 -49.32 28.88 -22.71
CA HIS A 540 -49.03 27.75 -23.60
C HIS A 540 -47.79 27.92 -24.48
N GLU A 541 -46.73 28.53 -23.94
CA GLU A 541 -45.45 28.63 -24.65
C GLU A 541 -44.80 27.24 -24.82
N THR A 542 -44.59 26.83 -26.07
CA THR A 542 -43.94 25.56 -26.43
C THR A 542 -42.44 25.75 -26.65
N ALA A 543 -41.69 24.63 -26.71
CA ALA A 543 -40.25 24.66 -26.98
C ALA A 543 -39.91 25.37 -28.32
N GLU A 544 -40.74 25.20 -29.34
CA GLU A 544 -40.57 25.86 -30.65
C GLU A 544 -40.74 27.38 -30.53
N ILE A 545 -41.77 27.85 -29.82
CA ILE A 545 -41.98 29.28 -29.58
C ILE A 545 -40.80 29.85 -28.80
N LEU A 546 -40.33 29.13 -27.78
CA LEU A 546 -39.22 29.56 -26.93
C LEU A 546 -37.90 29.62 -27.68
N LYS A 547 -37.65 28.66 -28.58
CA LYS A 547 -36.50 28.70 -29.49
C LYS A 547 -36.46 29.97 -30.32
N ASP A 548 -37.59 30.33 -30.94
CA ASP A 548 -37.70 31.54 -31.75
C ASP A 548 -37.48 32.81 -30.90
N LYS A 549 -38.07 32.87 -29.70
CA LYS A 549 -37.87 33.97 -28.74
C LYS A 549 -36.41 34.13 -28.32
N VAL A 550 -35.74 33.02 -27.98
CA VAL A 550 -34.33 33.02 -27.58
C VAL A 550 -33.46 33.57 -28.70
N GLN A 551 -33.65 33.09 -29.93
CA GLN A 551 -32.88 33.57 -31.08
C GLN A 551 -33.09 35.06 -31.35
N LEU A 552 -34.34 35.54 -31.27
CA LEU A 552 -34.64 36.97 -31.43
C LEU A 552 -34.07 37.83 -30.31
N ALA A 553 -34.12 37.36 -29.07
CA ALA A 553 -33.52 38.06 -27.93
C ALA A 553 -32.00 38.22 -28.11
N LEU A 554 -31.30 37.13 -28.43
CA LEU A 554 -29.86 37.14 -28.67
C LEU A 554 -29.48 38.02 -29.87
N LYS A 555 -30.24 37.95 -30.98
CA LYS A 555 -30.05 38.79 -32.17
C LYS A 555 -30.12 40.29 -31.86
N ASN A 556 -30.96 40.68 -30.89
CA ASN A 556 -31.09 42.08 -30.43
C ASN A 556 -30.11 42.44 -29.29
N GLY A 557 -29.16 41.57 -28.96
CA GLY A 557 -28.15 41.83 -27.93
C GLY A 557 -28.72 41.83 -26.51
N LEU A 558 -29.81 41.11 -26.27
CA LEU A 558 -30.27 40.75 -24.93
C LEU A 558 -29.60 39.46 -24.49
N LYS A 559 -29.37 39.31 -23.19
CA LYS A 559 -29.02 38.05 -22.55
C LYS A 559 -30.29 37.36 -22.07
N VAL A 560 -30.32 36.03 -22.11
CA VAL A 560 -31.53 35.28 -21.76
C VAL A 560 -31.35 34.61 -20.41
N ILE A 561 -32.32 34.79 -19.52
CA ILE A 561 -32.53 33.95 -18.34
C ILE A 561 -33.58 32.91 -18.75
N PHE A 562 -33.14 31.71 -19.09
CA PHE A 562 -34.00 30.65 -19.59
C PHE A 562 -34.47 29.75 -18.45
N CYS A 563 -35.77 29.67 -18.24
CA CYS A 563 -36.37 28.85 -17.19
C CYS A 563 -36.74 27.45 -17.69
N CYS A 564 -36.50 26.46 -16.83
CA CYS A 564 -36.88 25.07 -17.03
C CYS A 564 -37.25 24.41 -15.69
N GLY A 565 -38.10 23.39 -15.72
CA GLY A 565 -38.47 22.66 -14.51
C GLY A 565 -39.71 21.81 -14.66
N GLU A 566 -39.89 20.89 -13.72
CA GLU A 566 -40.91 19.86 -13.76
C GLU A 566 -42.12 20.17 -12.86
N THR A 567 -43.28 19.62 -13.20
CA THR A 567 -44.49 19.64 -12.36
C THR A 567 -44.39 18.68 -11.17
N LEU A 568 -45.35 18.77 -10.23
CA LEU A 568 -45.38 17.83 -9.10
C LEU A 568 -45.58 16.39 -9.57
N GLU A 569 -46.47 16.19 -10.53
CA GLU A 569 -46.79 14.88 -11.10
C GLU A 569 -45.56 14.25 -11.78
N GLU A 570 -44.78 15.07 -12.48
CA GLU A 570 -43.54 14.64 -13.13
C GLU A 570 -42.44 14.30 -12.10
N ARG A 571 -42.32 15.08 -11.02
CA ARG A 571 -41.38 14.77 -9.92
C ARG A 571 -41.77 13.49 -9.18
N GLU A 572 -43.05 13.30 -8.87
CA GLU A 572 -43.56 12.08 -8.22
C GLU A 572 -43.42 10.85 -9.11
N ALA A 573 -43.44 11.03 -10.44
CA ALA A 573 -43.12 10.00 -11.42
C ALA A 573 -41.61 9.78 -11.66
N ASN A 574 -40.72 10.49 -10.96
CA ASN A 574 -39.26 10.49 -11.13
C ASN A 574 -38.79 10.89 -12.55
N LYS A 575 -39.52 11.79 -13.22
CA LYS A 575 -39.24 12.24 -14.59
C LYS A 575 -38.53 13.60 -14.67
N GLN A 576 -38.17 14.21 -13.54
CA GLN A 576 -37.58 15.55 -13.49
C GLN A 576 -36.41 15.75 -14.46
N ASN A 577 -35.51 14.76 -14.56
CA ASN A 577 -34.34 14.82 -15.43
C ASN A 577 -34.73 14.75 -16.91
N GLU A 578 -35.66 13.88 -17.25
CA GLU A 578 -36.16 13.72 -18.63
C GLU A 578 -36.85 14.98 -19.11
N VAL A 579 -37.71 15.56 -18.28
CA VAL A 579 -38.46 16.79 -18.57
C VAL A 579 -37.51 17.96 -18.79
N VAL A 580 -36.63 18.23 -17.81
CA VAL A 580 -35.69 19.36 -17.90
C VAL A 580 -34.76 19.22 -19.11
N LYS A 581 -34.27 18.00 -19.39
CA LYS A 581 -33.45 17.77 -20.58
C LYS A 581 -34.22 18.05 -21.87
N ALA A 582 -35.47 17.58 -21.97
CA ALA A 582 -36.31 17.80 -23.14
C ALA A 582 -36.60 19.29 -23.38
N GLU A 583 -36.87 20.06 -22.32
CA GLU A 583 -37.08 21.51 -22.41
C GLU A 583 -35.84 22.24 -22.95
N LEU A 584 -34.65 21.86 -22.48
CA LEU A 584 -33.39 22.46 -22.94
C LEU A 584 -33.02 22.02 -24.36
N ASP A 585 -33.19 20.73 -24.68
CA ASP A 585 -32.97 20.16 -26.01
C ASP A 585 -33.83 20.86 -27.08
N GLY A 586 -35.12 21.08 -26.78
CA GLY A 586 -36.06 21.70 -27.72
C GLY A 586 -35.90 23.21 -27.91
N SER A 587 -35.33 23.92 -26.93
CA SER A 587 -35.40 25.38 -26.87
C SER A 587 -34.06 26.10 -27.00
N VAL A 588 -32.98 25.59 -26.38
CA VAL A 588 -31.70 26.33 -26.25
C VAL A 588 -30.45 25.53 -26.62
N PHE A 589 -30.52 24.20 -26.71
CA PHE A 589 -29.39 23.37 -27.14
C PHE A 589 -29.16 23.33 -28.66
N ASN A 590 -29.91 24.14 -29.41
CA ASN A 590 -29.68 24.43 -30.82
C ASN A 590 -28.75 25.64 -31.05
N LEU A 591 -28.32 26.33 -29.98
CA LEU A 591 -27.45 27.50 -30.07
C LEU A 591 -25.99 27.10 -30.36
N SER A 592 -25.24 28.01 -30.98
CA SER A 592 -23.78 27.88 -31.07
C SER A 592 -23.12 28.13 -29.70
N ALA A 593 -21.88 27.69 -29.54
CA ALA A 593 -21.11 27.92 -28.31
C ALA A 593 -20.90 29.42 -27.99
N GLU A 594 -20.89 30.29 -29.00
CA GLU A 594 -20.77 31.75 -28.79
C GLU A 594 -22.09 32.35 -28.30
N GLU A 595 -23.22 31.94 -28.89
CA GLU A 595 -24.55 32.35 -28.46
C GLU A 595 -24.85 31.86 -27.04
N TRP A 596 -24.44 30.62 -26.71
CA TRP A 596 -24.62 30.01 -25.40
C TRP A 596 -24.03 30.84 -24.25
N LYS A 597 -22.94 31.59 -24.49
CA LYS A 597 -22.33 32.47 -23.47
C LYS A 597 -23.26 33.56 -22.94
N ASN A 598 -24.36 33.83 -23.64
CA ASN A 598 -25.37 34.81 -23.27
C ASN A 598 -26.61 34.18 -22.60
N ILE A 599 -26.56 32.89 -22.28
CA ILE A 599 -27.61 32.15 -21.58
C ILE A 599 -27.27 32.02 -20.10
N VAL A 600 -28.24 32.33 -19.25
CA VAL A 600 -28.30 31.98 -17.82
C VAL A 600 -29.46 31.00 -17.68
N LEU A 601 -29.24 29.87 -17.01
CA LEU A 601 -30.31 28.91 -16.75
C LEU A 601 -30.95 29.19 -15.40
N ALA A 602 -32.26 29.02 -15.28
CA ALA A 602 -32.99 29.07 -14.03
C ALA A 602 -33.83 27.80 -13.87
N TYR A 603 -33.44 26.96 -12.92
CA TYR A 603 -34.20 25.75 -12.59
C TYR A 603 -35.32 26.07 -11.62
N GLU A 604 -36.56 25.85 -12.04
CA GLU A 604 -37.77 26.18 -11.31
C GLU A 604 -38.55 24.90 -10.98
N PRO A 605 -38.39 24.28 -9.80
CA PRO A 605 -39.25 23.18 -9.39
C PRO A 605 -40.69 23.73 -9.25
N ILE A 606 -41.54 23.49 -10.25
CA ILE A 606 -42.84 24.18 -10.41
C ILE A 606 -43.72 23.96 -9.17
N TRP A 607 -43.64 22.76 -8.61
CA TRP A 607 -44.33 22.35 -7.40
C TRP A 607 -43.92 23.13 -6.13
N ALA A 608 -42.80 23.85 -6.14
CA ALA A 608 -42.29 24.67 -5.04
C ALA A 608 -42.49 26.19 -5.26
N ILE A 609 -43.10 26.62 -6.37
CA ILE A 609 -43.34 28.04 -6.66
C ILE A 609 -44.67 28.47 -6.04
N GLY A 610 -44.63 29.36 -5.05
CA GLY A 610 -45.85 29.97 -4.47
C GLY A 610 -46.75 29.03 -3.66
N THR A 611 -46.40 27.74 -3.54
CA THR A 611 -47.19 26.70 -2.85
C THR A 611 -46.91 26.59 -1.35
N GLY A 612 -45.87 27.27 -0.84
CA GLY A 612 -45.40 27.14 0.54
C GLY A 612 -44.58 25.86 0.81
N LYS A 613 -44.61 24.87 -0.09
CA LYS A 613 -43.67 23.75 -0.12
C LYS A 613 -42.36 24.25 -0.74
N THR A 614 -41.23 23.96 -0.10
CA THR A 614 -39.91 24.41 -0.54
C THR A 614 -39.06 23.19 -0.82
N ALA A 615 -38.44 23.11 -2.01
CA ALA A 615 -37.46 22.07 -2.27
C ALA A 615 -36.28 22.20 -1.31
N THR A 616 -35.76 21.08 -0.84
CA THR A 616 -34.58 21.10 0.02
C THR A 616 -33.36 21.59 -0.77
N ALA A 617 -32.33 22.09 -0.07
CA ALA A 617 -31.10 22.50 -0.73
C ALA A 617 -30.42 21.33 -1.47
N ASP A 618 -30.62 20.09 -1.01
CA ASP A 618 -30.13 18.88 -1.70
C ASP A 618 -30.91 18.57 -2.97
N GLN A 619 -32.25 18.73 -2.98
CA GLN A 619 -33.05 18.57 -4.19
C GLN A 619 -32.72 19.63 -5.25
N ALA A 620 -32.42 20.86 -4.81
CA ALA A 620 -31.95 21.91 -5.70
C ALA A 620 -30.57 21.56 -6.28
N GLU A 621 -29.62 21.15 -5.45
CA GLU A 621 -28.28 20.75 -5.89
C GLU A 621 -28.32 19.55 -6.86
N GLU A 622 -29.13 18.53 -6.57
CA GLU A 622 -29.33 17.36 -7.44
C GLU A 622 -29.64 17.79 -8.87
N MET A 623 -30.61 18.70 -9.03
CA MET A 623 -31.07 19.14 -10.33
C MET A 623 -30.10 20.11 -11.00
N LEU A 624 -29.49 21.04 -10.27
CA LEU A 624 -28.52 21.97 -10.84
C LEU A 624 -27.23 21.26 -11.28
N ALA A 625 -26.78 20.25 -10.52
CA ALA A 625 -25.67 19.39 -10.91
C ALA A 625 -26.01 18.59 -12.18
N TYR A 626 -27.24 18.05 -12.28
CA TYR A 626 -27.71 17.35 -13.48
C TYR A 626 -27.79 18.28 -14.69
N ILE A 627 -28.35 19.49 -14.55
CA ILE A 627 -28.39 20.48 -15.64
C ILE A 627 -26.96 20.82 -16.09
N ARG A 628 -26.03 21.00 -15.15
CA ARG A 628 -24.64 21.28 -15.50
C ARG A 628 -23.99 20.12 -16.25
N SER A 629 -24.28 18.88 -15.89
CA SER A 629 -23.71 17.72 -16.60
C SER A 629 -24.20 17.63 -18.03
N ILE A 630 -25.49 17.86 -18.31
CA ILE A 630 -26.00 17.85 -19.69
C ILE A 630 -25.51 19.05 -20.51
N VAL A 631 -25.25 20.21 -19.88
CA VAL A 631 -24.56 21.33 -20.55
C VAL A 631 -23.12 20.94 -20.90
N ALA A 632 -22.43 20.21 -20.02
CA ALA A 632 -21.06 19.74 -20.27
C ALA A 632 -21.03 18.71 -21.40
N ASP A 633 -22.01 17.81 -21.47
CA ASP A 633 -22.13 16.84 -22.54
C ASP A 633 -22.38 17.52 -23.90
N LYS A 634 -23.16 18.61 -23.91
CA LYS A 634 -23.52 19.32 -25.13
C LYS A 634 -22.42 20.27 -25.64
N TYR A 635 -21.85 21.07 -24.74
CA TYR A 635 -20.98 22.20 -25.09
C TYR A 635 -19.55 22.06 -24.56
N GLY A 636 -19.24 20.96 -23.86
CA GLY A 636 -17.95 20.73 -23.23
C GLY A 636 -17.87 21.33 -21.83
N LYS A 637 -16.90 20.83 -21.07
CA LYS A 637 -16.71 21.17 -19.65
C LYS A 637 -16.48 22.66 -19.41
N GLU A 638 -15.72 23.33 -20.26
CA GLU A 638 -15.43 24.76 -20.12
C GLU A 638 -16.71 25.61 -20.21
N ALA A 639 -17.60 25.30 -21.16
CA ALA A 639 -18.88 25.99 -21.29
C ALA A 639 -19.80 25.73 -20.09
N ALA A 640 -19.82 24.50 -19.56
CA ALA A 640 -20.59 24.16 -18.37
C ALA A 640 -20.05 24.83 -17.09
N ASP A 641 -18.73 24.93 -16.97
CA ASP A 641 -18.06 25.63 -15.88
C ASP A 641 -18.25 27.15 -15.97
N ASP A 642 -18.52 27.71 -17.15
CA ASP A 642 -18.83 29.13 -17.36
C ASP A 642 -20.33 29.47 -17.26
N THR A 643 -21.21 28.49 -17.48
CA THR A 643 -22.67 28.67 -17.47
C THR A 643 -23.17 28.94 -16.05
N THR A 644 -23.93 30.02 -15.88
CA THR A 644 -24.58 30.37 -14.62
C THR A 644 -25.92 29.65 -14.51
N ILE A 645 -26.13 28.90 -13.42
CA ILE A 645 -27.38 28.17 -13.16
C ILE A 645 -27.99 28.67 -11.84
N LEU A 646 -29.20 29.21 -11.92
CA LEU A 646 -29.94 29.80 -10.82
C LEU A 646 -30.99 28.83 -10.29
N TYR A 647 -31.21 28.88 -8.99
CA TYR A 647 -32.36 28.23 -8.37
C TYR A 647 -33.57 29.17 -8.32
N GLY A 648 -34.69 28.77 -8.93
CA GLY A 648 -35.92 29.55 -9.04
C GLY A 648 -37.06 29.11 -8.11
N GLY A 649 -36.82 28.16 -7.19
CA GLY A 649 -37.81 27.81 -6.16
C GLY A 649 -37.91 28.87 -5.05
N SER A 650 -38.64 28.56 -3.97
CA SER A 650 -38.87 29.46 -2.83
C SER A 650 -37.59 29.82 -2.05
N CYS A 651 -36.85 30.82 -2.54
CA CYS A 651 -35.65 31.38 -1.93
C CYS A 651 -35.97 32.67 -1.15
N LYS A 652 -35.55 32.72 0.11
CA LYS A 652 -35.79 33.79 1.09
C LYS A 652 -34.47 34.12 1.80
N PRO A 653 -34.35 35.28 2.46
CA PRO A 653 -33.13 35.63 3.20
C PRO A 653 -32.67 34.55 4.18
N GLY A 654 -33.61 33.88 4.85
CA GLY A 654 -33.30 32.86 5.85
C GLY A 654 -32.75 31.53 5.31
N ASN A 655 -33.00 31.18 4.05
CA ASN A 655 -32.53 29.92 3.45
C ASN A 655 -31.51 30.11 2.31
N ALA A 656 -31.33 31.34 1.82
CA ALA A 656 -30.36 31.66 0.77
C ALA A 656 -28.92 31.25 1.11
N PRO A 657 -28.38 31.42 2.35
CA PRO A 657 -27.02 30.98 2.66
C PRO A 657 -26.80 29.48 2.50
N GLU A 658 -27.80 28.66 2.84
CA GLU A 658 -27.73 27.21 2.70
C GLU A 658 -27.78 26.79 1.22
N LEU A 659 -28.69 27.39 0.45
CA LEU A 659 -28.80 27.15 -1.00
C LEU A 659 -27.53 27.58 -1.74
N PHE A 660 -27.01 28.78 -1.47
CA PHE A 660 -25.84 29.32 -2.16
C PHE A 660 -24.50 28.70 -1.70
N ALA A 661 -24.53 27.90 -0.63
CA ALA A 661 -23.39 27.08 -0.24
C ALA A 661 -23.23 25.82 -1.10
N LYS A 662 -24.27 25.43 -1.87
CA LYS A 662 -24.23 24.25 -2.72
C LYS A 662 -23.33 24.46 -3.95
N PRO A 663 -22.55 23.45 -4.38
CA PRO A 663 -21.54 23.58 -5.44
C PRO A 663 -22.05 24.11 -6.78
N ASP A 664 -23.23 23.64 -7.22
CA ASP A 664 -23.74 23.91 -8.57
C ASP A 664 -24.81 25.00 -8.61
N ILE A 665 -25.13 25.59 -7.47
CA ILE A 665 -26.05 26.74 -7.34
C ILE A 665 -25.27 28.05 -7.45
N ASP A 666 -25.41 28.75 -8.58
CA ASP A 666 -24.73 30.02 -8.84
C ASP A 666 -25.57 31.25 -8.43
N GLY A 667 -26.75 31.02 -7.86
CA GLY A 667 -27.59 32.05 -7.26
C GLY A 667 -29.06 31.75 -7.41
N GLY A 668 -29.90 32.77 -7.56
CA GLY A 668 -31.35 32.57 -7.55
C GLY A 668 -32.15 33.48 -8.47
N LEU A 669 -33.27 32.96 -8.95
CA LEU A 669 -34.34 33.70 -9.60
C LEU A 669 -35.48 33.91 -8.58
N ILE A 670 -35.54 35.11 -8.02
CA ILE A 670 -36.29 35.42 -6.80
C ILE A 670 -37.64 36.03 -7.15
N GLY A 671 -38.73 35.36 -6.77
CA GLY A 671 -40.09 35.88 -6.90
C GLY A 671 -40.44 36.90 -5.81
N GLY A 672 -41.41 36.59 -4.94
CA GLY A 672 -41.99 37.55 -3.99
C GLY A 672 -41.00 38.24 -3.03
N ALA A 673 -39.88 37.62 -2.68
CA ALA A 673 -38.85 38.25 -1.84
C ALA A 673 -38.09 39.37 -2.57
N SER A 674 -38.19 39.48 -3.91
CA SER A 674 -37.61 40.58 -4.69
C SER A 674 -38.44 41.87 -4.65
N LEU A 675 -39.69 41.80 -4.15
CA LEU A 675 -40.61 42.94 -4.06
C LEU A 675 -40.38 43.83 -2.83
N LYS A 676 -39.38 43.51 -2.01
CA LYS A 676 -38.97 44.29 -0.84
C LYS A 676 -37.45 44.44 -0.87
N ALA A 677 -36.96 45.69 -0.86
CA ALA A 677 -35.52 45.94 -0.98
C ALA A 677 -34.70 45.25 0.13
N ALA A 678 -35.20 45.23 1.37
CA ALA A 678 -34.53 44.58 2.50
C ALA A 678 -34.40 43.05 2.31
N ASP A 679 -35.47 42.37 1.87
CA ASP A 679 -35.45 40.92 1.65
C ASP A 679 -34.55 40.58 0.45
N PHE A 680 -34.67 41.33 -0.64
CA PHE A 680 -33.82 41.14 -1.81
C PHE A 680 -32.34 41.35 -1.48
N LYS A 681 -32.02 42.40 -0.73
CA LYS A 681 -30.67 42.66 -0.21
C LYS A 681 -30.18 41.53 0.69
N GLY A 682 -31.02 41.00 1.57
CA GLY A 682 -30.66 39.88 2.44
C GLY A 682 -30.27 38.63 1.65
N ILE A 683 -30.92 38.35 0.52
CA ILE A 683 -30.55 37.26 -0.39
C ILE A 683 -29.24 37.58 -1.13
N ILE A 684 -29.06 38.81 -1.61
CA ILE A 684 -27.81 39.26 -2.25
C ILE A 684 -26.62 39.11 -1.28
N ASP A 685 -26.80 39.53 -0.03
CA ASP A 685 -25.78 39.47 1.02
C ASP A 685 -25.45 38.03 1.45
N ALA A 686 -26.27 37.03 1.12
CA ALA A 686 -25.93 35.62 1.35
C ALA A 686 -24.65 35.19 0.61
N TRP A 687 -24.22 35.96 -0.40
CA TRP A 687 -22.93 35.77 -1.04
C TRP A 687 -21.74 36.41 -0.31
N LYS A 688 -21.97 37.36 0.60
CA LYS A 688 -20.94 37.99 1.42
C LYS A 688 -20.53 37.01 2.52
N LYS A 689 -19.33 36.45 2.40
CA LYS A 689 -18.71 35.62 3.43
C LYS A 689 -17.91 36.46 4.40
#